data_AF-A0A2U2DPK8-F1
#
_entry.id   AF-A0A2U2DPK8-F1
#
_cell.length_a   1.000
_cell.length_b   1.000
_cell.length_c   1.000
_cell.angle_alpha   90.00
_cell.angle_beta   90.00
_cell.angle_gamma   90.00
#
_symmetry.space_group_name_H-M   'P 1'
#
loop_
_entity.id
_entity.type
_entity.pdbx_description
1 polymer ?
#
loop_
_entity_poly.entity_id
_entity_poly.type
_entity_poly.pdbx_seq_one_letter_code
_entity_poly.pdbx_strand_id
1 'polypeptide(L)'
;MASVSTVNVPSDTDSFRIFQFGFYSYRTTAMHPEYYYPNPTDYHPAGLFYVGQTGTAAGDFNGDGHQDLLVSWAASPHTVPNNLNLVPTLFLNDGTGVLQPANQAFLGAAPQVHMPYRPVVADFNGDGVDDVVMAGTGIVQRNPDGTYTNQYDPVTLVLSQPGGKIVDASAWIQGQENGGPPEGYASGHDMSAGDIDGDGDVDLYSIKVLFLNDGSGHFTTHSELLPAEGKLDTAYPMSSAIADLDGDGVDDIVVAYSEGNPAYVLYSRWANGTAGWNVEKLPTGLFGQQNTKFNHMKIADINHDGWDDIILGETRAEPYYIGRSIQILINQQGHGFVDETSGRIDNTLRDQSHGEGELSIVDVDHDGDLDIWDSTNNGQGLNDSGTSIALNDGSGHFTWIDRSILAIVDSNQVAGFEDYNSSPIPRLFPIDLDGQYGLDYFGLVYTPTNEQFELTAYTGISTNAFGRSGSETLGGLATSDDIAGFDGNDTFIGSRGNDRLDGGIGLDMVRYALASADYKVLRLADGSVDVQKPNAEHDILTGVERAEFADRILAFDTAGNAGQAYRIYQAAFDRIPDAGGLSFWIKAMDSGTSLIDVATGFVASAEFASVYGDNPSNSDLIDRFYKNVLGRDGEAGGVTYWIGQLDAGVSRQQVLTGFSESAENIAGVAPAIADGIWYT
;
A
#
# COMPACT_ATOMS: atom_id res chain seq x y z
N MET A 1 -33.69 -11.71 -2.87
CA MET A 1 -33.35 -12.91 -3.67
C MET A 1 -31.99 -12.62 -4.27
N ALA A 2 -30.95 -13.35 -3.85
CA ALA A 2 -29.63 -13.21 -4.45
C ALA A 2 -29.64 -13.91 -5.82
N SER A 3 -29.51 -13.15 -6.89
CA SER A 3 -29.07 -13.69 -8.19
C SER A 3 -27.55 -13.67 -8.21
N VAL A 4 -26.94 -14.77 -8.65
CA VAL A 4 -25.51 -14.77 -8.98
C VAL A 4 -25.36 -13.94 -10.25
N SER A 5 -24.91 -12.70 -10.09
CA SER A 5 -24.52 -11.84 -11.21
C SER A 5 -23.22 -12.37 -11.79
N THR A 6 -23.07 -12.31 -13.11
CA THR A 6 -21.82 -12.68 -13.80
C THR A 6 -21.20 -11.44 -14.43
N VAL A 7 -19.89 -11.32 -14.33
CA VAL A 7 -19.10 -10.35 -15.11
C VAL A 7 -18.91 -10.91 -16.52
N ASN A 8 -19.25 -10.12 -17.54
CA ASN A 8 -19.10 -10.51 -18.94
C ASN A 8 -17.64 -10.48 -19.40
N VAL A 9 -16.83 -9.56 -18.85
CA VAL A 9 -15.39 -9.40 -19.14
C VAL A 9 -14.69 -8.91 -17.87
N PRO A 10 -13.79 -9.67 -17.23
CA PRO A 10 -13.00 -9.19 -16.10
C PRO A 10 -12.05 -8.06 -16.51
N SER A 11 -11.85 -7.07 -15.63
CA SER A 11 -10.80 -6.03 -15.78
C SER A 11 -9.55 -6.42 -14.99
N ASP A 12 -9.08 -7.65 -15.15
CA ASP A 12 -7.82 -8.03 -14.54
C ASP A 12 -6.71 -7.12 -15.10
N THR A 13 -5.76 -6.78 -14.24
CA THR A 13 -4.55 -6.04 -14.58
C THR A 13 -3.37 -6.97 -14.39
N ASP A 14 -2.16 -6.48 -14.66
CA ASP A 14 -0.97 -7.28 -14.35
C ASP A 14 -0.85 -7.47 -12.83
N SER A 15 -1.28 -6.50 -12.01
CA SER A 15 -1.11 -6.49 -10.55
C SER A 15 -2.24 -7.11 -9.74
N PHE A 16 -3.47 -7.08 -10.26
CA PHE A 16 -4.65 -7.54 -9.54
C PHE A 16 -5.59 -8.31 -10.46
N ARG A 17 -6.28 -9.32 -9.92
CA ARG A 17 -7.36 -10.02 -10.61
C ARG A 17 -8.67 -9.93 -9.85
N ILE A 18 -9.79 -9.85 -10.58
CA ILE A 18 -11.12 -9.99 -9.98
C ILE A 18 -11.32 -11.44 -9.57
N PHE A 19 -11.27 -11.71 -8.26
CA PHE A 19 -11.30 -13.07 -7.73
C PHE A 19 -12.71 -13.57 -7.44
N GLN A 20 -13.49 -12.81 -6.67
CA GLN A 20 -14.90 -13.09 -6.46
C GLN A 20 -15.78 -11.97 -7.00
N PHE A 21 -16.94 -12.34 -7.54
CA PHE A 21 -17.94 -11.40 -7.99
C PHE A 21 -19.34 -11.93 -7.70
N GLY A 22 -20.25 -11.07 -7.28
CA GLY A 22 -21.66 -11.43 -7.11
C GLY A 22 -21.95 -12.28 -5.87
N PHE A 23 -21.02 -12.36 -4.92
CA PHE A 23 -21.21 -13.09 -3.66
C PHE A 23 -22.14 -12.34 -2.68
N TYR A 24 -22.34 -11.04 -2.89
CA TYR A 24 -23.36 -10.23 -2.22
C TYR A 24 -24.00 -9.24 -3.18
N SER A 25 -25.30 -9.05 -3.07
CA SER A 25 -26.04 -8.02 -3.81
C SER A 25 -27.23 -7.51 -3.01
N TYR A 26 -27.53 -6.22 -3.17
CA TYR A 26 -28.70 -5.58 -2.60
C TYR A 26 -29.50 -4.88 -3.70
N ARG A 27 -30.82 -5.10 -3.72
CA ARG A 27 -31.73 -4.52 -4.72
C ARG A 27 -32.90 -3.84 -4.04
N THR A 28 -33.26 -2.66 -4.51
CA THR A 28 -34.43 -1.92 -4.02
C THR A 28 -35.14 -1.14 -5.13
N THR A 29 -36.44 -0.98 -4.96
CA THR A 29 -37.30 -0.08 -5.76
C THR A 29 -37.96 0.97 -4.86
N ALA A 30 -37.46 1.13 -3.63
CA ALA A 30 -38.02 2.06 -2.67
C ALA A 30 -37.72 3.50 -3.09
N MET A 31 -38.71 4.37 -2.91
CA MET A 31 -38.63 5.78 -3.26
C MET A 31 -38.55 6.64 -2.01
N HIS A 32 -37.72 7.67 -2.06
CA HIS A 32 -37.66 8.72 -1.06
C HIS A 32 -38.52 9.93 -1.49
N PRO A 33 -39.05 10.71 -0.52
CA PRO A 33 -39.70 11.99 -0.82
C PRO A 33 -38.68 13.04 -1.26
N GLU A 34 -39.14 14.22 -1.69
CA GLU A 34 -38.25 15.36 -1.90
C GLU A 34 -37.50 15.76 -0.61
N TYR A 35 -36.30 16.33 -0.77
CA TYR A 35 -35.43 16.70 0.35
C TYR A 35 -34.57 17.93 0.02
N TYR A 36 -33.90 18.48 1.04
CA TYR A 36 -33.00 19.62 0.91
C TYR A 36 -31.63 19.31 1.48
N TYR A 37 -30.57 19.50 0.69
CA TYR A 37 -29.19 19.23 1.12
C TYR A 37 -28.17 19.85 0.14
N PRO A 38 -27.04 20.43 0.62
CA PRO A 38 -26.57 20.49 2.01
C PRO A 38 -27.19 21.63 2.82
N ASN A 39 -28.02 22.47 2.21
CA ASN A 39 -28.67 23.60 2.86
C ASN A 39 -30.18 23.65 2.53
N PRO A 40 -30.99 24.41 3.30
CA PRO A 40 -32.44 24.49 3.09
C PRO A 40 -32.91 25.05 1.74
N THR A 41 -32.01 25.53 0.88
CA THR A 41 -32.35 26.09 -0.44
C THR A 41 -31.97 25.18 -1.61
N ASP A 42 -31.22 24.11 -1.35
CA ASP A 42 -30.78 23.15 -2.35
C ASP A 42 -31.79 22.00 -2.43
N TYR A 43 -32.70 22.09 -3.41
CA TYR A 43 -33.85 21.19 -3.56
C TYR A 43 -33.54 19.98 -4.43
N HIS A 44 -33.92 18.80 -3.94
CA HIS A 44 -33.84 17.54 -4.67
C HIS A 44 -35.23 16.88 -4.75
N PRO A 45 -35.71 16.54 -5.95
CA PRO A 45 -37.02 15.91 -6.11
C PRO A 45 -37.06 14.49 -5.55
N ALA A 46 -38.27 13.95 -5.36
CA ALA A 46 -38.47 12.55 -5.00
C ALA A 46 -37.83 11.60 -6.03
N GLY A 47 -37.23 10.51 -5.55
CA GLY A 47 -36.39 9.62 -6.36
C GLY A 47 -36.21 8.24 -5.72
N LEU A 48 -35.39 7.40 -6.35
CA LEU A 48 -35.02 6.09 -5.81
C LEU A 48 -34.04 6.27 -4.65
N PHE A 49 -34.21 5.49 -3.59
CA PHE A 49 -33.14 5.32 -2.62
C PHE A 49 -31.96 4.59 -3.26
N TYR A 50 -30.75 5.09 -3.03
CA TYR A 50 -29.50 4.41 -3.33
C TYR A 50 -28.99 3.78 -2.04
N VAL A 51 -28.50 2.55 -2.07
CA VAL A 51 -27.88 1.92 -0.89
C VAL A 51 -26.38 1.86 -1.12
N GLY A 52 -25.60 2.37 -0.18
CA GLY A 52 -24.14 2.37 -0.27
C GLY A 52 -23.52 1.96 1.04
N GLN A 53 -22.24 1.60 0.99
CA GLN A 53 -21.45 1.43 2.20
C GLN A 53 -21.23 2.79 2.87
N THR A 54 -21.38 2.82 4.19
CA THR A 54 -21.12 3.98 5.04
C THR A 54 -19.83 3.86 5.83
N GLY A 55 -19.26 2.66 5.87
CA GLY A 55 -18.00 2.35 6.50
C GLY A 55 -17.69 0.87 6.33
N THR A 56 -16.41 0.57 6.44
CA THR A 56 -15.85 -0.77 6.30
C THR A 56 -14.77 -0.97 7.36
N ALA A 57 -14.65 -2.20 7.84
CA ALA A 57 -13.66 -2.58 8.84
C ALA A 57 -13.17 -4.01 8.59
N ALA A 58 -11.88 -4.23 8.85
CA ALA A 58 -11.24 -5.53 8.86
C ALA A 58 -10.87 -5.90 10.30
N GLY A 59 -11.04 -7.17 10.66
CA GLY A 59 -10.69 -7.72 11.97
C GLY A 59 -10.89 -9.23 11.99
N ASP A 60 -10.30 -9.95 12.94
CA ASP A 60 -10.55 -11.38 13.15
C ASP A 60 -11.82 -11.56 14.01
N PHE A 61 -12.99 -11.47 13.36
CA PHE A 61 -14.29 -11.51 14.02
C PHE A 61 -14.71 -12.93 14.45
N ASN A 62 -13.92 -13.95 14.11
CA ASN A 62 -14.26 -15.34 14.38
C ASN A 62 -13.18 -16.12 15.15
N GLY A 63 -11.98 -15.56 15.28
CA GLY A 63 -10.84 -16.09 16.01
C GLY A 63 -10.03 -17.14 15.23
N ASP A 64 -10.05 -17.11 13.89
CA ASP A 64 -9.31 -18.06 13.05
C ASP A 64 -7.95 -17.54 12.54
N GLY A 65 -7.62 -16.29 12.84
CA GLY A 65 -6.39 -15.63 12.46
C GLY A 65 -6.42 -14.99 11.06
N HIS A 66 -7.57 -14.96 10.39
CA HIS A 66 -7.74 -14.26 9.11
C HIS A 66 -8.51 -12.95 9.29
N GLN A 67 -8.20 -11.95 8.44
CA GLN A 67 -9.01 -10.74 8.41
C GLN A 67 -10.38 -11.05 7.79
N ASP A 68 -11.43 -10.82 8.58
CA ASP A 68 -12.82 -10.82 8.15
C ASP A 68 -13.27 -9.39 7.83
N LEU A 69 -14.34 -9.25 7.04
CA LEU A 69 -14.85 -7.94 6.59
C LEU A 69 -16.19 -7.62 7.23
N LEU A 70 -16.32 -6.45 7.85
CA LEU A 70 -17.60 -5.85 8.19
C LEU A 70 -17.92 -4.68 7.25
N VAL A 71 -19.14 -4.66 6.71
CA VAL A 71 -19.66 -3.53 5.93
C VAL A 71 -20.91 -2.96 6.58
N SER A 72 -20.90 -1.64 6.84
CA SER A 72 -22.07 -0.90 7.30
C SER A 72 -22.79 -0.24 6.12
N TRP A 73 -24.13 -0.18 6.17
CA TRP A 73 -24.95 0.27 5.05
C TRP A 73 -25.90 1.39 5.45
N ALA A 74 -26.16 2.32 4.53
CA ALA A 74 -27.28 3.25 4.67
C ALA A 74 -27.93 3.56 3.31
N ALA A 75 -29.16 4.05 3.38
CA ALA A 75 -29.88 4.54 2.22
C ALA A 75 -29.62 6.04 2.03
N SER A 76 -29.25 6.44 0.82
CA SER A 76 -29.11 7.81 0.38
C SER A 76 -30.35 8.24 -0.42
N PRO A 77 -30.91 9.44 -0.16
CA PRO A 77 -30.46 10.43 0.80
C PRO A 77 -30.69 9.99 2.26
N HIS A 78 -29.65 10.09 3.08
CA HIS A 78 -29.69 9.68 4.49
C HIS A 78 -30.44 10.70 5.38
N THR A 79 -30.84 11.86 4.85
CA THR A 79 -31.51 12.92 5.60
C THR A 79 -33.02 12.76 5.70
N VAL A 80 -33.58 11.65 5.20
CA VAL A 80 -35.01 11.35 5.27
C VAL A 80 -35.26 9.92 5.78
N PRO A 81 -36.38 9.66 6.48
CA PRO A 81 -36.70 8.32 6.95
C PRO A 81 -36.86 7.31 5.81
N ASN A 82 -36.42 6.08 6.04
CA ASN A 82 -36.65 4.95 5.15
C ASN A 82 -37.03 3.69 5.96
N ASN A 83 -37.63 2.70 5.30
CA ASN A 83 -38.02 1.43 5.91
C ASN A 83 -37.24 0.25 5.31
N LEU A 84 -36.04 0.50 4.78
CA LEU A 84 -35.19 -0.55 4.23
C LEU A 84 -34.55 -1.32 5.38
N ASN A 85 -34.51 -2.64 5.27
CA ASN A 85 -33.83 -3.48 6.25
C ASN A 85 -32.34 -3.54 5.90
N LEU A 86 -31.60 -2.52 6.33
CA LEU A 86 -30.17 -2.40 6.19
C LEU A 86 -29.53 -2.76 7.54
N VAL A 87 -28.82 -3.88 7.57
CA VAL A 87 -28.10 -4.36 8.75
C VAL A 87 -26.62 -4.41 8.45
N PRO A 88 -25.73 -4.03 9.36
CA PRO A 88 -24.30 -4.30 9.22
C PRO A 88 -24.08 -5.78 8.86
N THR A 89 -23.24 -6.02 7.86
CA THR A 89 -23.02 -7.36 7.32
C THR A 89 -21.58 -7.77 7.56
N LEU A 90 -21.40 -8.86 8.30
CA LEU A 90 -20.13 -9.56 8.43
C LEU A 90 -19.93 -10.54 7.27
N PHE A 91 -18.72 -10.56 6.72
CA PHE A 91 -18.25 -11.52 5.74
C PHE A 91 -17.01 -12.22 6.31
N LEU A 92 -17.08 -13.55 6.43
CA LEU A 92 -15.95 -14.33 6.92
C LEU A 92 -15.02 -14.67 5.76
N ASN A 93 -13.72 -14.46 5.97
CA ASN A 93 -12.66 -14.87 5.08
C ASN A 93 -12.20 -16.29 5.42
N ASP A 94 -11.94 -17.13 4.42
CA ASP A 94 -11.39 -18.48 4.63
C ASP A 94 -9.87 -18.58 4.44
N GLY A 95 -9.20 -17.44 4.23
CA GLY A 95 -7.76 -17.34 4.02
C GLY A 95 -7.32 -17.76 2.61
N THR A 96 -8.25 -17.95 1.68
CA THR A 96 -7.96 -18.31 0.27
C THR A 96 -8.41 -17.24 -0.73
N GLY A 97 -8.76 -16.04 -0.23
CA GLY A 97 -9.36 -14.97 -1.01
C GLY A 97 -10.90 -14.95 -0.96
N VAL A 98 -11.54 -15.92 -0.31
CA VAL A 98 -13.00 -16.11 -0.35
C VAL A 98 -13.69 -15.48 0.86
N LEU A 99 -14.51 -14.47 0.58
CA LEU A 99 -15.46 -13.87 1.52
C LEU A 99 -16.83 -14.55 1.45
N GLN A 100 -17.38 -14.92 2.61
CA GLN A 100 -18.71 -15.52 2.72
C GLN A 100 -19.62 -14.71 3.66
N PRO A 101 -20.83 -14.31 3.21
CA PRO A 101 -21.77 -13.57 4.04
C PRO A 101 -22.18 -14.37 5.29
N ALA A 102 -21.89 -13.82 6.46
CA ALA A 102 -22.22 -14.40 7.76
C ALA A 102 -23.54 -13.83 8.31
N ASN A 103 -24.52 -13.53 7.46
CA ASN A 103 -25.75 -12.83 7.82
C ASN A 103 -26.64 -13.56 8.85
N GLN A 104 -26.31 -14.81 9.21
CA GLN A 104 -26.93 -15.60 10.29
C GLN A 104 -26.04 -15.71 11.55
N ALA A 105 -24.97 -14.91 11.62
CA ALA A 105 -24.07 -14.84 12.76
C ALA A 105 -24.71 -14.18 13.97
N PHE A 106 -25.63 -13.22 13.76
CA PHE A 106 -26.32 -12.53 14.86
C PHE A 106 -27.11 -13.49 15.74
N LEU A 107 -26.75 -13.54 17.03
CA LEU A 107 -27.50 -14.20 18.08
C LEU A 107 -28.62 -13.28 18.56
N GLY A 108 -29.75 -13.31 17.86
CA GLY A 108 -30.91 -12.48 18.16
C GLY A 108 -31.26 -11.54 17.01
N ALA A 109 -31.81 -10.37 17.33
CA ALA A 109 -32.06 -9.34 16.34
C ALA A 109 -30.74 -8.61 16.04
N ALA A 110 -30.48 -8.36 14.75
CA ALA A 110 -29.40 -7.47 14.34
C ALA A 110 -29.77 -6.00 14.66
N PRO A 111 -28.78 -5.13 14.88
CA PRO A 111 -29.03 -3.72 15.14
C PRO A 111 -29.73 -3.09 13.93
N GLN A 112 -30.80 -2.34 14.20
CA GLN A 112 -31.57 -1.62 13.20
C GLN A 112 -31.29 -0.12 13.37
N VAL A 113 -30.29 0.35 12.65
CA VAL A 113 -29.81 1.74 12.69
C VAL A 113 -29.95 2.37 11.31
N HIS A 114 -30.34 3.64 11.27
CA HIS A 114 -30.63 4.33 10.02
C HIS A 114 -29.37 4.64 9.22
N MET A 115 -28.31 5.06 9.90
CA MET A 115 -26.99 5.32 9.33
C MET A 115 -25.88 5.08 10.36
N PRO A 116 -25.41 3.82 10.50
CA PRO A 116 -24.15 3.53 11.17
C PRO A 116 -22.97 4.08 10.33
N TYR A 117 -21.98 4.65 11.00
CA TYR A 117 -20.84 5.34 10.36
C TYR A 117 -19.55 5.11 11.16
N ARG A 118 -18.38 5.21 10.52
CA ARG A 118 -17.04 5.04 11.14
C ARG A 118 -16.93 3.82 12.08
N PRO A 119 -16.93 2.59 11.54
CA PRO A 119 -16.63 1.42 12.36
C PRO A 119 -15.21 1.51 12.93
N VAL A 120 -15.07 1.10 14.18
CA VAL A 120 -13.80 0.91 14.89
C VAL A 120 -13.77 -0.50 15.44
N VAL A 121 -12.63 -1.15 15.32
CA VAL A 121 -12.40 -2.54 15.71
C VAL A 121 -11.44 -2.58 16.90
N ALA A 122 -11.82 -3.33 17.92
CA ALA A 122 -10.98 -3.68 19.07
C ALA A 122 -11.64 -4.84 19.84
N ASP A 123 -10.90 -5.54 20.69
CA ASP A 123 -11.49 -6.49 21.65
C ASP A 123 -12.03 -5.72 22.86
N PHE A 124 -13.30 -5.32 22.82
CA PHE A 124 -13.90 -4.49 23.86
C PHE A 124 -14.27 -5.28 25.13
N ASN A 125 -14.29 -6.61 25.05
CA ASN A 125 -14.76 -7.47 26.14
C ASN A 125 -13.68 -8.45 26.67
N GLY A 126 -12.47 -8.38 26.11
CA GLY A 126 -11.29 -9.12 26.56
C GLY A 126 -11.35 -10.62 26.26
N ASP A 127 -12.11 -11.05 25.25
CA ASP A 127 -12.24 -12.48 24.89
C ASP A 127 -11.26 -12.95 23.81
N GLY A 128 -10.45 -12.03 23.28
CA GLY A 128 -9.42 -12.27 22.27
C GLY A 128 -9.93 -12.34 20.84
N VAL A 129 -11.18 -11.94 20.59
CA VAL A 129 -11.77 -11.81 19.25
C VAL A 129 -12.10 -10.35 19.01
N ASP A 130 -11.92 -9.89 17.78
CA ASP A 130 -12.22 -8.50 17.44
C ASP A 130 -13.73 -8.21 17.54
N ASP A 131 -14.10 -7.10 18.17
CA ASP A 131 -15.45 -6.56 18.22
C ASP A 131 -15.56 -5.30 17.35
N VAL A 132 -16.78 -4.78 17.16
CA VAL A 132 -17.00 -3.53 16.41
C VAL A 132 -17.89 -2.57 17.16
N VAL A 133 -17.47 -1.30 17.20
CA VAL A 133 -18.35 -0.17 17.49
C VAL A 133 -18.49 0.73 16.28
N MET A 134 -19.67 1.32 16.07
CA MET A 134 -19.96 2.28 15.00
C MET A 134 -20.68 3.50 15.56
N ALA A 135 -20.31 4.69 15.08
CA ALA A 135 -21.04 5.91 15.36
C ALA A 135 -22.46 5.86 14.78
N GLY A 136 -23.44 6.32 15.55
CA GLY A 136 -24.80 6.54 15.06
C GLY A 136 -24.95 7.95 14.48
N THR A 137 -25.32 8.11 13.21
CA THR A 137 -25.57 9.43 12.60
C THR A 137 -27.05 9.85 12.73
N GLY A 138 -27.97 8.95 12.36
CA GLY A 138 -29.41 9.24 12.30
C GLY A 138 -29.84 10.17 11.17
N ILE A 139 -30.98 10.83 11.37
CA ILE A 139 -31.65 11.71 10.41
C ILE A 139 -31.45 13.16 10.84
N VAL A 140 -30.85 13.96 9.95
CA VAL A 140 -30.74 15.42 10.11
C VAL A 140 -31.43 16.10 8.91
N GLN A 141 -32.76 16.14 8.95
CA GLN A 141 -33.57 16.65 7.85
C GLN A 141 -33.58 18.19 7.84
N ARG A 142 -33.33 18.80 6.68
CA ARG A 142 -33.48 20.25 6.46
C ARG A 142 -34.85 20.56 5.89
N ASN A 143 -35.56 21.47 6.53
CA ASN A 143 -36.89 21.88 6.12
C ASN A 143 -36.83 23.19 5.30
N PRO A 144 -37.75 23.40 4.33
CA PRO A 144 -37.77 24.60 3.50
C PRO A 144 -37.89 25.92 4.27
N ASP A 145 -38.40 25.88 5.50
CA ASP A 145 -38.55 27.04 6.38
C ASP A 145 -37.26 27.40 7.15
N GLY A 146 -36.18 26.65 6.91
CA GLY A 146 -34.88 26.82 7.57
C GLY A 146 -34.75 26.09 8.90
N THR A 147 -35.77 25.34 9.33
CA THR A 147 -35.70 24.50 10.53
C THR A 147 -35.11 23.12 10.24
N TYR A 148 -34.82 22.38 11.31
CA TYR A 148 -34.30 21.01 11.24
C TYR A 148 -35.24 20.04 11.96
N THR A 149 -35.40 18.84 11.41
CA THR A 149 -36.06 17.71 12.07
C THR A 149 -35.01 16.63 12.29
N ASN A 150 -34.60 16.44 13.55
CA ASN A 150 -33.51 15.54 13.90
C ASN A 150 -34.03 14.31 14.65
N GLN A 151 -33.49 13.14 14.29
CA GLN A 151 -33.63 11.89 15.01
C GLN A 151 -32.28 11.19 14.99
N TYR A 152 -31.54 11.23 16.09
CA TYR A 152 -30.20 10.64 16.17
C TYR A 152 -30.28 9.14 16.43
N ASP A 153 -29.35 8.40 15.82
CA ASP A 153 -29.20 6.96 16.01
C ASP A 153 -28.38 6.65 17.28
N PRO A 154 -28.60 5.49 17.92
CA PRO A 154 -27.69 4.99 18.93
C PRO A 154 -26.30 4.68 18.34
N VAL A 155 -25.28 4.74 19.19
CA VAL A 155 -23.98 4.08 18.96
C VAL A 155 -24.24 2.58 18.86
N THR A 156 -23.74 1.95 17.80
CA THR A 156 -23.93 0.51 17.59
C THR A 156 -22.73 -0.24 18.13
N LEU A 157 -22.94 -1.14 19.08
CA LEU A 157 -21.91 -2.06 19.58
C LEU A 157 -22.26 -3.49 19.17
N VAL A 158 -21.34 -4.14 18.46
CA VAL A 158 -21.44 -5.53 18.04
C VAL A 158 -20.30 -6.30 18.67
N LEU A 159 -20.63 -7.22 19.58
CA LEU A 159 -19.64 -8.12 20.18
C LEU A 159 -19.57 -9.41 19.38
N SER A 160 -18.37 -9.78 18.98
CA SER A 160 -18.07 -11.04 18.33
C SER A 160 -17.90 -12.15 19.37
N GLN A 161 -17.86 -13.38 18.89
CA GLN A 161 -17.65 -14.56 19.72
C GLN A 161 -16.80 -15.55 18.93
N PRO A 162 -15.93 -16.30 19.63
CA PRO A 162 -15.18 -17.38 19.02
C PRO A 162 -16.09 -18.34 18.22
N GLY A 163 -15.76 -18.56 16.94
CA GLY A 163 -16.56 -19.37 16.01
C GLY A 163 -17.59 -18.61 15.18
N GLY A 164 -17.48 -17.28 15.10
CA GLY A 164 -18.17 -16.43 14.11
C GLY A 164 -19.63 -16.13 14.45
N LYS A 165 -19.98 -16.08 15.73
CA LYS A 165 -21.28 -15.58 16.21
C LYS A 165 -21.10 -14.16 16.71
N ILE A 166 -22.11 -13.32 16.51
CA ILE A 166 -22.07 -11.90 16.90
C ILE A 166 -23.35 -11.50 17.64
N VAL A 167 -23.29 -10.50 18.51
CA VAL A 167 -24.39 -10.02 19.35
C VAL A 167 -24.51 -8.50 19.21
N ASP A 168 -25.73 -7.99 19.07
CA ASP A 168 -26.01 -6.57 19.29
C ASP A 168 -25.96 -6.26 20.80
N ALA A 169 -24.90 -5.59 21.23
CA ALA A 169 -24.67 -5.17 22.60
C ALA A 169 -24.87 -3.65 22.77
N SER A 170 -25.53 -2.97 21.83
CA SER A 170 -25.72 -1.51 21.89
C SER A 170 -26.39 -1.05 23.19
N ALA A 171 -27.23 -1.89 23.81
CA ALA A 171 -27.87 -1.61 25.09
C ALA A 171 -26.92 -1.66 26.32
N TRP A 172 -25.67 -2.07 26.14
CA TRP A 172 -24.63 -2.09 27.19
C TRP A 172 -23.88 -0.76 27.30
N ILE A 173 -24.16 0.18 26.39
CA ILE A 173 -23.74 1.57 26.48
C ILE A 173 -24.78 2.33 27.30
N GLN A 174 -24.33 2.99 28.38
CA GLN A 174 -25.17 3.76 29.28
C GLN A 174 -26.08 4.75 28.52
N GLY A 175 -27.38 4.69 28.84
CA GLY A 175 -28.39 5.58 28.23
C GLY A 175 -29.06 5.01 26.98
N GLN A 176 -28.56 3.90 26.42
CA GLN A 176 -29.14 3.25 25.25
C GLN A 176 -30.06 2.06 25.56
N GLU A 177 -30.39 1.80 26.83
CA GLU A 177 -31.14 0.61 27.26
C GLU A 177 -32.56 0.54 26.65
N ASN A 178 -33.05 1.67 26.13
CA ASN A 178 -34.35 1.79 25.45
C ASN A 178 -34.22 2.04 23.93
N GLY A 179 -33.04 1.87 23.34
CA GLY A 179 -32.76 1.98 21.91
C GLY A 179 -32.56 3.41 21.37
N GLY A 180 -32.40 4.40 22.25
CA GLY A 180 -32.01 5.76 21.87
C GLY A 180 -30.50 5.99 22.03
N PRO A 181 -29.98 7.13 21.55
CA PRO A 181 -28.58 7.51 21.77
C PRO A 181 -28.30 7.87 23.24
N PRO A 182 -27.03 7.85 23.68
CA PRO A 182 -26.61 8.29 25.00
C PRO A 182 -26.92 9.77 25.22
N GLU A 183 -26.97 10.21 26.48
CA GLU A 183 -27.20 11.62 26.79
C GLU A 183 -26.10 12.50 26.17
N GLY A 184 -26.51 13.56 25.46
CA GLY A 184 -25.59 14.50 24.81
C GLY A 184 -25.04 14.04 23.45
N TYR A 185 -25.28 12.79 23.06
CA TYR A 185 -24.85 12.27 21.76
C TYR A 185 -25.78 12.75 20.62
N ALA A 186 -25.18 13.14 19.50
CA ALA A 186 -25.89 13.71 18.34
C ALA A 186 -25.56 12.90 17.07
N SER A 187 -25.35 13.59 15.94
CA SER A 187 -25.02 12.94 14.66
C SER A 187 -23.54 12.56 14.64
N GLY A 188 -23.25 11.27 14.82
CA GLY A 188 -21.93 10.64 14.66
C GLY A 188 -21.29 10.87 13.30
N HIS A 189 -20.10 11.47 13.27
CA HIS A 189 -19.23 11.55 12.09
C HIS A 189 -17.81 11.04 12.39
N ASP A 190 -17.48 10.91 13.67
CA ASP A 190 -16.25 10.37 14.22
C ASP A 190 -16.55 9.20 15.16
N MET A 191 -15.57 8.32 15.32
CA MET A 191 -15.50 7.29 16.36
C MET A 191 -14.04 6.89 16.49
N SER A 192 -13.55 6.78 17.71
CA SER A 192 -12.19 6.35 18.02
C SER A 192 -12.19 5.53 19.30
N ALA A 193 -11.20 4.65 19.44
CA ALA A 193 -11.04 3.77 20.59
C ALA A 193 -9.58 3.70 21.06
N GLY A 194 -9.37 3.51 22.36
CA GLY A 194 -8.06 3.34 23.02
C GLY A 194 -8.17 3.48 24.54
N ASP A 195 -7.10 3.25 25.28
CA ASP A 195 -7.07 3.26 26.76
C ASP A 195 -6.80 4.68 27.30
N ILE A 196 -7.85 5.46 27.51
CA ILE A 196 -7.74 6.90 27.81
C ILE A 196 -7.47 7.14 29.29
N ASP A 197 -7.88 6.22 30.17
CA ASP A 197 -7.72 6.36 31.62
C ASP A 197 -6.60 5.51 32.24
N GLY A 198 -5.95 4.68 31.43
CA GLY A 198 -4.76 3.90 31.74
C GLY A 198 -5.05 2.65 32.56
N ASP A 199 -6.28 2.12 32.51
CA ASP A 199 -6.69 0.94 33.25
C ASP A 199 -6.52 -0.38 32.47
N GLY A 200 -6.19 -0.27 31.18
CA GLY A 200 -5.93 -1.38 30.27
C GLY A 200 -7.15 -1.82 29.45
N ASP A 201 -8.32 -1.20 29.65
CA ASP A 201 -9.54 -1.48 28.90
C ASP A 201 -9.71 -0.46 27.76
N VAL A 202 -10.30 -0.89 26.64
CA VAL A 202 -10.46 -0.03 25.47
C VAL A 202 -11.68 0.88 25.64
N ASP A 203 -11.46 2.18 25.80
CA ASP A 203 -12.45 3.26 25.88
C ASP A 203 -12.85 3.81 24.51
N LEU A 204 -13.86 4.69 24.47
CA LEU A 204 -14.29 5.36 23.23
C LEU A 204 -14.44 6.87 23.38
N TYR A 205 -14.27 7.55 22.24
CA TYR A 205 -14.67 8.95 22.07
C TYR A 205 -15.42 9.14 20.75
N SER A 206 -16.54 9.87 20.79
CA SER A 206 -17.29 10.27 19.59
C SER A 206 -18.24 11.43 19.88
N ILE A 207 -18.33 12.40 18.98
CA ILE A 207 -19.23 13.57 19.06
C ILE A 207 -19.28 14.19 20.48
N LYS A 208 -18.11 14.43 21.07
CA LYS A 208 -17.94 15.08 22.39
C LYS A 208 -18.41 14.23 23.58
N VAL A 209 -18.65 12.94 23.37
CA VAL A 209 -18.99 11.97 24.40
C VAL A 209 -17.78 11.08 24.66
N LEU A 210 -17.38 11.00 25.94
CA LEU A 210 -16.36 10.08 26.43
C LEU A 210 -17.07 8.86 27.02
N PHE A 211 -16.67 7.68 26.61
CA PHE A 211 -17.20 6.40 27.07
C PHE A 211 -16.07 5.61 27.72
N LEU A 212 -16.19 5.32 29.02
CA LEU A 212 -15.25 4.46 29.72
C LEU A 212 -15.77 3.03 29.75
N ASN A 213 -14.94 2.09 29.35
CA ASN A 213 -15.23 0.66 29.38
C ASN A 213 -14.93 0.08 30.78
N ASP A 214 -15.47 -1.10 31.08
CA ASP A 214 -15.14 -1.86 32.31
C ASP A 214 -14.41 -3.18 32.01
N GLY A 215 -13.90 -3.30 30.78
CA GLY A 215 -13.23 -4.48 30.25
C GLY A 215 -14.16 -5.60 29.83
N SER A 216 -15.48 -5.45 30.00
CA SER A 216 -16.49 -6.45 29.61
C SER A 216 -17.40 -5.99 28.47
N GLY A 217 -17.08 -4.86 27.84
CA GLY A 217 -17.89 -4.24 26.79
C GLY A 217 -19.07 -3.43 27.34
N HIS A 218 -19.09 -3.10 28.64
CA HIS A 218 -20.07 -2.18 29.22
C HIS A 218 -19.47 -0.78 29.34
N PHE A 219 -20.13 0.19 28.71
CA PHE A 219 -19.62 1.56 28.63
C PHE A 219 -20.44 2.53 29.48
N THR A 220 -19.75 3.37 30.24
CA THR A 220 -20.34 4.50 30.99
C THR A 220 -19.91 5.85 30.41
N THR A 221 -20.82 6.82 30.37
CA THR A 221 -20.54 8.13 29.76
C THR A 221 -19.99 9.12 30.78
N HIS A 222 -18.87 9.77 30.45
CA HIS A 222 -18.13 10.69 31.33
C HIS A 222 -17.71 12.00 30.66
N SER A 223 -18.54 12.54 29.78
CA SER A 223 -18.27 13.76 28.99
C SER A 223 -18.01 15.01 29.84
N GLU A 224 -18.44 15.03 31.11
CA GLU A 224 -18.11 16.08 32.06
C GLU A 224 -16.60 16.18 32.34
N LEU A 225 -15.87 15.09 32.20
CA LEU A 225 -14.43 14.99 32.46
C LEU A 225 -13.56 15.57 31.33
N LEU A 226 -14.10 15.64 30.10
CA LEU A 226 -13.38 16.21 28.95
C LEU A 226 -13.02 17.69 29.16
N PRO A 227 -11.88 18.17 28.61
CA PRO A 227 -11.57 19.60 28.57
C PRO A 227 -12.51 20.33 27.62
N ALA A 228 -12.53 21.66 27.66
CA ALA A 228 -13.46 22.46 26.85
C ALA A 228 -13.25 22.21 25.34
N GLU A 229 -12.00 22.06 24.93
CA GLU A 229 -11.54 21.82 23.57
C GLU A 229 -11.95 20.45 23.02
N GLY A 230 -12.35 19.49 23.87
CA GLY A 230 -12.95 18.23 23.45
C GLY A 230 -14.47 18.28 23.31
N LYS A 231 -15.12 19.35 23.77
CA LYS A 231 -16.59 19.47 23.79
C LYS A 231 -17.10 20.85 23.41
N LEU A 232 -16.49 21.45 22.38
CA LEU A 232 -16.88 22.77 21.90
C LEU A 232 -18.33 22.78 21.39
N ASP A 233 -19.22 23.50 22.06
CA ASP A 233 -20.65 23.62 21.69
C ASP A 233 -20.85 24.18 20.28
N THR A 234 -19.93 25.03 19.83
CA THR A 234 -20.03 25.75 18.55
C THR A 234 -19.37 25.03 17.38
N ALA A 235 -18.80 23.84 17.58
CA ALA A 235 -18.05 23.11 16.59
C ALA A 235 -18.59 21.69 16.41
N TYR A 236 -18.49 21.15 15.21
CA TYR A 236 -18.91 19.79 14.89
C TYR A 236 -17.67 18.92 14.69
N PRO A 237 -17.38 17.93 15.56
CA PRO A 237 -16.31 16.97 15.31
C PRO A 237 -16.57 16.22 14.00
N MET A 238 -15.57 16.14 13.13
CA MET A 238 -15.66 15.39 11.88
C MET A 238 -14.72 14.18 11.88
N SER A 239 -13.63 14.22 12.63
CA SER A 239 -12.79 13.06 12.86
C SER A 239 -12.15 13.11 14.24
N SER A 240 -11.92 11.93 14.79
CA SER A 240 -11.16 11.71 16.01
C SER A 240 -10.28 10.48 15.85
N ALA A 241 -9.24 10.40 16.69
CA ALA A 241 -8.38 9.23 16.85
C ALA A 241 -7.86 9.21 18.29
N ILE A 242 -7.47 8.03 18.75
CA ILE A 242 -6.92 7.82 20.09
C ILE A 242 -5.64 6.99 19.95
N ALA A 243 -4.56 7.42 20.61
CA ALA A 243 -3.26 6.75 20.68
C ALA A 243 -2.36 7.44 21.72
N ASP A 244 -1.36 6.76 22.27
CA ASP A 244 -0.30 7.37 23.10
C ASP A 244 0.63 8.24 22.24
N LEU A 245 0.45 9.57 22.30
CA LEU A 245 1.19 10.52 21.47
C LEU A 245 2.37 11.18 22.18
N ASP A 246 2.54 10.93 23.48
CA ASP A 246 3.67 11.47 24.26
C ASP A 246 4.46 10.45 25.09
N GLY A 247 4.16 9.17 24.90
CA GLY A 247 4.93 8.04 25.39
C GLY A 247 4.78 7.84 26.90
N ASP A 248 3.67 8.30 27.49
CA ASP A 248 3.40 8.14 28.91
C ASP A 248 2.66 6.83 29.26
N GLY A 249 2.26 6.08 28.23
CA GLY A 249 1.59 4.79 28.33
C GLY A 249 0.08 4.88 28.54
N VAL A 250 -0.51 6.08 28.40
CA VAL A 250 -1.96 6.32 28.38
C VAL A 250 -2.31 6.95 27.04
N ASP A 251 -3.43 6.54 26.44
CA ASP A 251 -3.80 7.07 25.13
C ASP A 251 -4.41 8.49 25.22
N ASP A 252 -4.06 9.30 24.22
CA ASP A 252 -4.49 10.68 24.06
C ASP A 252 -5.60 10.80 23.01
N ILE A 253 -6.47 11.80 23.14
CA ILE A 253 -7.53 12.04 22.13
C ILE A 253 -7.07 13.11 21.15
N VAL A 254 -7.08 12.81 19.86
CA VAL A 254 -7.05 13.83 18.81
C VAL A 254 -8.46 14.10 18.32
N VAL A 255 -8.87 15.36 18.32
CA VAL A 255 -10.17 15.78 17.79
C VAL A 255 -10.00 16.87 16.74
N ALA A 256 -10.56 16.62 15.56
CA ALA A 256 -10.57 17.56 14.47
C ALA A 256 -12.02 17.92 14.09
N TYR A 257 -12.25 19.23 14.01
CA TYR A 257 -13.57 19.79 13.84
C TYR A 257 -13.90 20.06 12.36
N SER A 258 -15.12 20.46 12.09
CA SER A 258 -15.44 21.19 10.88
C SER A 258 -14.66 22.52 10.82
N GLU A 259 -14.88 23.28 9.76
CA GLU A 259 -14.32 24.61 9.56
C GLU A 259 -14.60 25.57 10.73
N GLY A 260 -13.73 26.57 10.85
CA GLY A 260 -13.81 27.63 11.86
C GLY A 260 -13.02 27.33 13.13
N ASN A 261 -12.66 26.07 13.38
CA ASN A 261 -11.96 25.64 14.59
C ASN A 261 -10.65 24.89 14.27
N PRO A 262 -9.63 25.00 15.12
CA PRO A 262 -8.44 24.14 15.04
C PRO A 262 -8.75 22.68 15.34
N ALA A 263 -7.85 21.78 14.97
CA ALA A 263 -7.74 20.46 15.59
C ALA A 263 -6.89 20.54 16.86
N TYR A 264 -7.13 19.61 17.80
CA TYR A 264 -6.45 19.57 19.09
C TYR A 264 -6.01 18.16 19.44
N VAL A 265 -4.90 18.06 20.16
CA VAL A 265 -4.54 16.88 20.96
C VAL A 265 -4.92 17.16 22.40
N LEU A 266 -5.67 16.26 23.01
CA LEU A 266 -6.05 16.27 24.41
C LEU A 266 -5.22 15.17 25.07
N TYR A 267 -4.06 15.55 25.59
CA TYR A 267 -3.17 14.61 26.24
C TYR A 267 -3.75 14.16 27.57
N SER A 268 -3.99 12.86 27.72
CA SER A 268 -4.55 12.31 28.95
C SER A 268 -3.49 12.35 30.05
N ARG A 269 -3.89 12.85 31.22
CA ARG A 269 -3.07 12.86 32.44
C ARG A 269 -3.84 12.22 33.58
N TRP A 270 -4.61 11.19 33.23
CA TRP A 270 -5.40 10.45 34.19
C TRP A 270 -4.47 9.84 35.24
N ALA A 271 -4.77 10.06 36.51
CA ALA A 271 -3.95 9.55 37.58
C ALA A 271 -4.80 9.23 38.80
N ASN A 272 -4.64 8.00 39.32
CA ASN A 272 -5.37 7.51 40.49
C ASN A 272 -6.90 7.66 40.35
N GLY A 273 -7.45 7.35 39.17
CA GLY A 273 -8.89 7.45 38.89
C GLY A 273 -9.43 8.87 38.83
N THR A 274 -8.55 9.87 38.64
CA THR A 274 -8.95 11.27 38.42
C THR A 274 -8.48 11.72 37.04
N ALA A 275 -9.41 12.16 36.19
CA ALA A 275 -9.09 12.71 34.89
C ALA A 275 -8.26 13.99 34.99
N GLY A 276 -7.28 14.12 34.08
CA GLY A 276 -6.44 15.29 33.90
C GLY A 276 -6.12 15.45 32.42
N TRP A 277 -5.89 16.70 31.97
CA TRP A 277 -5.66 16.98 30.56
C TRP A 277 -4.60 18.05 30.37
N ASN A 278 -3.69 17.84 29.42
CA ASN A 278 -2.99 18.92 28.74
C ASN A 278 -3.57 19.06 27.33
N VAL A 279 -3.65 20.28 26.81
CA VAL A 279 -4.23 20.52 25.48
C VAL A 279 -3.21 21.18 24.59
N GLU A 280 -2.99 20.60 23.42
CA GLU A 280 -2.20 21.18 22.34
C GLU A 280 -3.10 21.49 21.15
N LYS A 281 -2.85 22.65 20.54
CA LYS A 281 -3.44 23.02 19.27
C LYS A 281 -2.55 22.55 18.14
N LEU A 282 -3.09 21.76 17.22
CA LEU A 282 -2.37 21.28 16.04
C LEU A 282 -2.14 22.40 15.01
N PRO A 283 -1.17 22.21 14.09
CA PRO A 283 -1.02 23.04 12.90
C PRO A 283 -2.33 23.29 12.15
N THR A 284 -2.42 24.43 11.47
CA THR A 284 -3.63 24.78 10.72
C THR A 284 -3.72 23.93 9.47
N GLY A 285 -4.91 23.40 9.18
CA GLY A 285 -5.13 22.62 7.96
C GLY A 285 -4.89 23.40 6.67
N LEU A 286 -4.73 22.66 5.56
CA LEU A 286 -4.13 23.11 4.30
C LEU A 286 -4.96 24.18 3.58
N PHE A 287 -6.27 24.27 3.87
CA PHE A 287 -7.15 25.30 3.30
C PHE A 287 -7.35 26.51 4.23
N GLY A 288 -6.65 26.53 5.37
CA GLY A 288 -6.79 27.53 6.41
C GLY A 288 -7.96 27.24 7.34
N GLN A 289 -7.92 27.81 8.56
CA GLN A 289 -8.86 27.49 9.64
C GLN A 289 -10.34 27.70 9.27
N GLN A 290 -10.66 28.69 8.43
CA GLN A 290 -12.04 29.02 8.08
C GLN A 290 -12.58 28.18 6.91
N ASN A 291 -11.73 27.37 6.25
CA ASN A 291 -12.12 26.64 5.06
C ASN A 291 -11.73 25.16 5.09
N THR A 292 -11.00 24.69 6.10
CA THR A 292 -10.64 23.29 6.22
C THR A 292 -11.71 22.52 6.98
N LYS A 293 -12.18 21.42 6.39
CA LYS A 293 -12.94 20.36 7.06
C LYS A 293 -12.02 19.14 7.18
N PHE A 294 -11.81 18.64 8.39
CA PHE A 294 -11.02 17.44 8.65
C PHE A 294 -11.94 16.22 8.54
N ASN A 295 -12.07 15.67 7.33
CA ASN A 295 -13.07 14.64 7.04
C ASN A 295 -12.73 13.28 7.67
N HIS A 296 -11.45 12.91 7.74
CA HIS A 296 -11.01 11.65 8.36
C HIS A 296 -9.58 11.76 8.87
N MET A 297 -9.14 10.84 9.73
CA MET A 297 -7.77 10.82 10.21
C MET A 297 -7.33 9.41 10.56
N LYS A 298 -6.02 9.23 10.61
CA LYS A 298 -5.33 8.04 11.12
C LYS A 298 -4.09 8.47 11.91
N ILE A 299 -3.68 7.62 12.82
CA ILE A 299 -2.48 7.77 13.63
C ILE A 299 -1.62 6.54 13.38
N ALA A 300 -0.35 6.74 13.09
CA ALA A 300 0.65 5.68 12.88
C ALA A 300 2.06 6.28 12.82
N ASP A 301 3.07 5.54 13.28
CA ASP A 301 4.47 5.79 12.97
C ASP A 301 4.74 5.48 11.49
N ILE A 302 4.77 6.53 10.66
CA ILE A 302 4.99 6.41 9.20
C ILE A 302 6.46 6.56 8.80
N ASN A 303 7.33 6.90 9.74
CA ASN A 303 8.74 7.24 9.46
C ASN A 303 9.74 6.39 10.27
N HIS A 304 9.22 5.45 11.06
CA HIS A 304 9.94 4.48 11.88
C HIS A 304 10.86 5.13 12.93
N ASP A 305 10.50 6.31 13.45
CA ASP A 305 11.22 6.94 14.56
C ASP A 305 10.72 6.48 15.95
N GLY A 306 9.70 5.63 15.99
CA GLY A 306 9.09 5.07 17.18
C GLY A 306 8.02 5.96 17.80
N TRP A 307 7.57 7.01 17.11
CA TRP A 307 6.51 7.90 17.56
C TRP A 307 5.40 8.00 16.53
N ASP A 308 4.16 7.88 17.02
CA ASP A 308 2.99 7.94 16.19
C ASP A 308 2.74 9.35 15.63
N ASP A 309 2.59 9.43 14.31
CA ASP A 309 2.30 10.64 13.55
C ASP A 309 0.80 10.78 13.27
N ILE A 310 0.35 11.99 12.91
CA ILE A 310 -1.07 12.26 12.60
C ILE A 310 -1.22 12.52 11.09
N ILE A 311 -2.08 11.72 10.45
CA ILE A 311 -2.43 11.82 9.04
C ILE A 311 -3.89 12.24 8.91
N LEU A 312 -4.13 13.41 8.30
CA LEU A 312 -5.45 14.05 8.21
C LEU A 312 -5.94 14.13 6.77
N GLY A 313 -7.11 13.57 6.51
CA GLY A 313 -7.83 13.72 5.26
C GLY A 313 -8.72 14.96 5.30
N GLU A 314 -8.37 15.96 4.51
CA GLU A 314 -8.99 17.28 4.51
C GLU A 314 -9.80 17.57 3.24
N THR A 315 -10.72 18.53 3.36
CA THR A 315 -11.42 19.12 2.23
C THR A 315 -11.84 20.56 2.50
N ARG A 316 -12.22 21.28 1.45
CA ARG A 316 -12.76 22.64 1.58
C ARG A 316 -14.19 22.67 2.08
N ALA A 317 -14.51 23.69 2.88
CA ALA A 317 -15.87 24.11 3.15
C ALA A 317 -16.47 24.88 1.96
N GLU A 318 -15.65 25.65 1.26
CA GLU A 318 -15.98 26.39 0.05
C GLU A 318 -14.82 26.31 -0.97
N PRO A 319 -15.05 25.79 -2.20
CA PRO A 319 -16.28 25.12 -2.63
C PRO A 319 -16.57 23.84 -1.82
N TYR A 320 -17.86 23.59 -1.58
CA TYR A 320 -18.33 22.53 -0.69
C TYR A 320 -17.77 21.16 -1.07
N TYR A 321 -16.95 20.58 -0.18
CA TYR A 321 -16.41 19.22 -0.32
C TYR A 321 -15.55 19.00 -1.57
N ILE A 322 -14.88 20.04 -2.07
CA ILE A 322 -13.95 19.92 -3.21
C ILE A 322 -12.50 20.12 -2.76
N GLY A 323 -11.66 19.19 -3.18
CA GLY A 323 -10.22 19.16 -2.94
C GLY A 323 -9.87 18.27 -1.77
N ARG A 324 -9.81 16.98 -2.06
CA ARG A 324 -9.24 16.00 -1.13
C ARG A 324 -7.75 16.28 -1.01
N SER A 325 -7.29 16.47 0.22
CA SER A 325 -5.86 16.59 0.53
C SER A 325 -5.52 15.83 1.79
N ILE A 326 -4.27 15.43 1.91
CA ILE A 326 -3.70 14.75 3.06
C ILE A 326 -2.70 15.68 3.72
N GLN A 327 -2.93 16.02 4.99
CA GLN A 327 -1.97 16.71 5.83
C GLN A 327 -1.24 15.68 6.70
N ILE A 328 0.09 15.79 6.77
CA ILE A 328 0.96 14.91 7.54
C ILE A 328 1.65 15.74 8.63
N LEU A 329 1.38 15.38 9.88
CA LEU A 329 1.91 16.04 11.06
C LEU A 329 2.83 15.07 11.81
N ILE A 330 4.12 15.41 11.85
CA ILE A 330 5.16 14.56 12.44
C ILE A 330 5.34 14.86 13.92
N ASN A 331 5.29 13.81 14.73
CA ASN A 331 5.48 13.88 16.16
C ASN A 331 6.93 14.23 16.49
N GLN A 332 7.15 15.21 17.36
CA GLN A 332 8.48 15.62 17.81
C GLN A 332 8.85 14.92 19.12
N GLN A 333 8.70 13.60 19.17
CA GLN A 333 9.03 12.75 20.32
C GLN A 333 8.25 13.13 21.59
N GLY A 334 6.93 13.30 21.46
CA GLY A 334 6.05 13.74 22.54
C GLY A 334 6.18 15.22 22.90
N HIS A 335 6.81 16.02 22.04
CA HIS A 335 6.98 17.46 22.22
C HIS A 335 6.18 18.30 21.22
N GLY A 336 5.06 17.75 20.77
CA GLY A 336 4.12 18.34 19.85
C GLY A 336 4.38 18.00 18.39
N PHE A 337 3.63 18.64 17.48
CA PHE A 337 3.57 18.23 16.08
C PHE A 337 4.05 19.31 15.10
N VAL A 338 4.74 18.86 14.05
CA VAL A 338 5.19 19.71 12.93
C VAL A 338 4.52 19.28 11.64
N ASP A 339 3.95 20.23 10.89
CA ASP A 339 3.42 19.97 9.54
C ASP A 339 4.57 19.81 8.54
N GLU A 340 4.75 18.60 8.02
CA GLU A 340 5.76 18.26 7.01
C GLU A 340 5.15 17.90 5.65
N THR A 341 3.85 18.15 5.46
CA THR A 341 3.06 17.71 4.29
C THR A 341 3.77 17.98 2.96
N SER A 342 4.28 19.20 2.76
CA SER A 342 4.88 19.59 1.47
C SER A 342 6.18 18.87 1.11
N GLY A 343 6.86 18.25 2.08
CA GLY A 343 8.03 17.42 1.85
C GLY A 343 7.70 15.93 1.73
N ARG A 344 6.46 15.51 2.03
CA ARG A 344 6.08 14.11 2.20
C ARG A 344 5.04 13.62 1.20
N ILE A 345 4.16 14.47 0.69
CA ILE A 345 3.16 14.04 -0.30
C ILE A 345 2.71 15.18 -1.22
N ASP A 346 2.51 14.86 -2.51
CA ASP A 346 1.95 15.81 -3.47
C ASP A 346 0.41 15.78 -3.46
N ASN A 347 -0.21 16.86 -2.98
CA ASN A 347 -1.67 16.99 -2.93
C ASN A 347 -2.33 17.46 -4.24
N THR A 348 -1.57 17.76 -5.29
CA THR A 348 -2.11 18.33 -6.52
C THR A 348 -2.99 17.36 -7.30
N LEU A 349 -2.72 16.06 -7.23
CA LEU A 349 -3.46 15.00 -7.93
C LEU A 349 -4.96 15.04 -7.62
N ARG A 350 -5.33 15.39 -6.39
CA ARG A 350 -6.71 15.20 -5.88
C ARG A 350 -7.38 16.49 -5.43
N ASP A 351 -6.81 17.65 -5.81
CA ASP A 351 -7.34 18.98 -5.51
C ASP A 351 -8.72 19.26 -6.13
N GLN A 352 -9.13 18.47 -7.13
CA GLN A 352 -10.47 18.52 -7.71
C GLN A 352 -11.35 17.33 -7.32
N SER A 353 -10.87 16.41 -6.48
CA SER A 353 -11.66 15.26 -6.03
C SER A 353 -12.68 15.66 -4.96
N HIS A 354 -13.73 14.86 -4.82
CA HIS A 354 -14.64 14.99 -3.69
C HIS A 354 -13.90 14.71 -2.37
N GLY A 355 -14.21 15.47 -1.32
CA GLY A 355 -13.48 15.44 -0.06
C GLY A 355 -13.91 14.39 0.95
N GLU A 356 -15.12 13.85 0.80
CA GLU A 356 -15.64 12.78 1.66
C GLU A 356 -14.94 11.47 1.28
N GLY A 357 -14.27 10.86 2.24
CA GLY A 357 -13.53 9.64 2.00
C GLY A 357 -13.02 8.95 3.26
N GLU A 358 -12.43 7.79 3.04
CA GLU A 358 -11.82 6.94 4.07
C GLU A 358 -10.32 6.81 3.79
N LEU A 359 -9.53 6.91 4.85
CA LEU A 359 -8.08 6.76 4.86
C LEU A 359 -7.80 5.45 5.58
N SER A 360 -6.93 4.65 5.01
CA SER A 360 -6.30 3.53 5.70
C SER A 360 -4.80 3.74 5.60
N ILE A 361 -4.12 3.52 6.72
CA ILE A 361 -2.67 3.53 6.82
C ILE A 361 -2.27 2.08 7.03
N VAL A 362 -1.85 1.45 5.95
CA VAL A 362 -1.70 -0.01 5.83
C VAL A 362 -0.53 -0.30 4.90
N ASP A 363 0.18 -1.36 5.17
CA ASP A 363 1.25 -1.84 4.31
C ASP A 363 0.64 -2.52 3.07
N VAL A 364 0.68 -1.86 1.91
CA VAL A 364 -0.02 -2.28 0.69
C VAL A 364 0.82 -3.25 -0.14
N ASP A 365 2.13 -3.07 -0.16
CA ASP A 365 3.06 -3.94 -0.91
C ASP A 365 3.84 -4.92 -0.02
N HIS A 366 3.44 -4.99 1.26
CA HIS A 366 4.02 -5.82 2.31
C HIS A 366 5.47 -5.48 2.60
N ASP A 367 5.89 -4.22 2.38
CA ASP A 367 7.25 -3.78 2.55
C ASP A 367 7.73 -3.58 4.00
N GLY A 368 6.78 -3.55 4.93
CA GLY A 368 6.99 -3.27 6.34
C GLY A 368 6.82 -1.79 6.68
N ASP A 369 6.65 -0.93 5.68
CA ASP A 369 6.39 0.48 5.81
C ASP A 369 4.90 0.73 5.57
N LEU A 370 4.30 1.62 6.36
CA LEU A 370 2.86 1.88 6.24
C LEU A 370 2.57 2.87 5.11
N ASP A 371 1.72 2.47 4.17
CA ASP A 371 1.30 3.26 3.02
C ASP A 371 -0.01 4.01 3.24
N ILE A 372 -0.36 4.89 2.29
CA ILE A 372 -1.66 5.55 2.27
C ILE A 372 -2.57 4.90 1.23
N TRP A 373 -3.67 4.34 1.70
CA TRP A 373 -4.84 4.00 0.89
C TRP A 373 -5.96 5.01 1.13
N ASP A 374 -6.23 5.88 0.15
CA ASP A 374 -7.24 6.93 0.28
C ASP A 374 -8.37 6.78 -0.74
N SER A 375 -9.60 6.62 -0.24
CA SER A 375 -10.80 6.40 -1.04
C SER A 375 -11.81 7.52 -0.87
N THR A 376 -12.16 8.22 -1.94
CA THR A 376 -13.19 9.28 -1.91
C THR A 376 -14.48 8.88 -2.60
N ASN A 377 -15.58 9.53 -2.21
CA ASN A 377 -16.86 9.36 -2.88
C ASN A 377 -16.80 9.82 -4.34
N ASN A 378 -17.56 9.19 -5.24
CA ASN A 378 -17.57 9.55 -6.66
C ASN A 378 -18.27 10.90 -6.83
N GLY A 379 -17.48 11.97 -6.99
CA GLY A 379 -18.00 13.33 -7.19
C GLY A 379 -18.79 13.47 -8.50
N GLN A 380 -19.68 14.46 -8.55
CA GLN A 380 -20.46 14.82 -9.75
C GLN A 380 -19.52 15.31 -10.88
N GLY A 381 -19.01 14.39 -11.71
CA GLY A 381 -18.23 14.71 -12.91
C GLY A 381 -16.75 15.05 -12.69
N LEU A 382 -16.14 14.56 -11.59
CA LEU A 382 -14.73 14.81 -11.25
C LEU A 382 -13.92 13.55 -11.60
N ASN A 383 -13.01 13.66 -12.56
CA ASN A 383 -12.30 12.52 -13.16
C ASN A 383 -11.38 11.76 -12.18
N ASP A 384 -11.00 12.35 -11.05
CA ASP A 384 -9.98 11.81 -10.14
C ASP A 384 -10.52 11.29 -8.80
N SER A 385 -11.85 11.20 -8.63
CA SER A 385 -12.48 10.62 -7.43
C SER A 385 -12.26 9.10 -7.31
N GLY A 386 -12.52 8.54 -6.13
CA GLY A 386 -12.37 7.11 -5.86
C GLY A 386 -11.09 6.76 -5.11
N THR A 387 -10.61 5.53 -5.31
CA THR A 387 -9.42 4.98 -4.65
C THR A 387 -8.12 5.45 -5.30
N SER A 388 -7.18 5.89 -4.47
CA SER A 388 -5.79 6.21 -4.80
C SER A 388 -4.86 5.64 -3.73
N ILE A 389 -3.70 5.17 -4.15
CA ILE A 389 -2.68 4.57 -3.27
C ILE A 389 -1.40 5.41 -3.40
N ALA A 390 -0.75 5.72 -2.27
CA ALA A 390 0.58 6.27 -2.25
C ALA A 390 1.50 5.40 -1.40
N LEU A 391 2.57 4.91 -2.01
CA LEU A 391 3.56 4.06 -1.34
C LEU A 391 4.56 4.91 -0.56
N ASN A 392 4.88 4.46 0.65
CA ASN A 392 5.90 5.01 1.52
C ASN A 392 7.28 4.49 1.11
N ASP A 393 8.34 5.30 1.30
CA ASP A 393 9.73 4.89 1.06
C ASP A 393 10.48 4.50 2.35
N GLY A 394 9.72 4.21 3.42
CA GLY A 394 10.21 3.96 4.77
C GLY A 394 10.64 5.20 5.56
N SER A 395 10.71 6.37 4.93
CA SER A 395 11.01 7.64 5.62
C SER A 395 9.77 8.48 5.91
N GLY A 396 8.59 8.00 5.52
CA GLY A 396 7.33 8.74 5.54
C GLY A 396 7.19 9.70 4.35
N HIS A 397 7.87 9.43 3.23
CA HIS A 397 7.67 10.13 1.96
C HIS A 397 6.84 9.25 1.02
N PHE A 398 5.73 9.79 0.56
CA PHE A 398 4.69 9.06 -0.16
C PHE A 398 4.65 9.43 -1.63
N THR A 399 4.68 8.42 -2.50
CA THR A 399 4.55 8.57 -3.95
C THR A 399 3.25 7.94 -4.43
N TRP A 400 2.37 8.74 -5.06
CA TRP A 400 1.16 8.23 -5.72
C TRP A 400 1.53 7.28 -6.85
N ILE A 401 0.91 6.10 -6.87
CA ILE A 401 1.06 5.14 -7.95
C ILE A 401 -0.03 5.29 -9.00
N ASP A 402 0.24 4.81 -10.22
CA ASP A 402 -0.74 4.81 -11.30
C ASP A 402 -1.91 3.88 -10.95
N ARG A 403 -3.11 4.44 -10.92
CA ARG A 403 -4.32 3.72 -10.48
C ARG A 403 -4.80 2.66 -11.47
N SER A 404 -4.20 2.60 -12.67
CA SER A 404 -4.47 1.55 -13.67
C SER A 404 -3.98 0.17 -13.23
N ILE A 405 -3.20 0.07 -12.15
CA ILE A 405 -2.88 -1.23 -11.55
C ILE A 405 -4.12 -1.88 -10.92
N LEU A 406 -5.15 -1.12 -10.52
CA LEU A 406 -6.31 -1.68 -9.83
C LEU A 406 -7.26 -2.37 -10.81
N ALA A 407 -7.59 -3.63 -10.54
CA ALA A 407 -8.64 -4.35 -11.24
C ALA A 407 -10.02 -3.93 -10.72
N ILE A 408 -10.81 -3.25 -11.56
CA ILE A 408 -12.14 -2.74 -11.16
C ILE A 408 -13.25 -3.40 -11.95
N VAL A 409 -14.43 -3.56 -11.33
CA VAL A 409 -15.64 -3.95 -12.06
C VAL A 409 -16.46 -2.71 -12.38
N ASP A 410 -16.56 -2.39 -13.66
CA ASP A 410 -17.43 -1.34 -14.19
C ASP A 410 -18.87 -1.82 -14.37
N SER A 411 -19.81 -0.88 -14.27
CA SER A 411 -21.25 -1.17 -14.45
C SER A 411 -21.57 -1.84 -15.79
N ASN A 412 -20.85 -1.49 -16.86
CA ASN A 412 -21.07 -2.05 -18.21
C ASN A 412 -20.54 -3.47 -18.39
N GLN A 413 -19.76 -3.98 -17.44
CA GLN A 413 -19.27 -5.34 -17.43
C GLN A 413 -20.25 -6.30 -16.76
N VAL A 414 -21.27 -5.77 -16.06
CA VAL A 414 -22.32 -6.55 -15.43
C VAL A 414 -23.36 -6.96 -16.47
N ALA A 415 -23.72 -8.25 -16.50
CA ALA A 415 -24.70 -8.78 -17.43
C ALA A 415 -26.04 -8.03 -17.36
N GLY A 416 -26.51 -7.52 -18.49
CA GLY A 416 -27.74 -6.71 -18.60
C GLY A 416 -27.54 -5.19 -18.44
N PHE A 417 -26.30 -4.73 -18.24
CA PHE A 417 -25.96 -3.32 -18.10
C PHE A 417 -24.92 -2.86 -19.13
N GLU A 418 -24.75 -3.58 -20.24
CA GLU A 418 -23.70 -3.34 -21.24
C GLU A 418 -23.78 -1.95 -21.91
N ASP A 419 -24.95 -1.31 -21.89
CA ASP A 419 -25.19 0.03 -22.46
C ASP A 419 -24.92 1.19 -21.48
N TYR A 420 -24.49 0.91 -20.24
CA TYR A 420 -24.19 1.94 -19.23
C TYR A 420 -22.79 2.53 -19.41
N ASN A 421 -22.60 3.77 -18.95
CA ASN A 421 -21.29 4.41 -18.95
C ASN A 421 -20.42 3.83 -17.82
N SER A 422 -19.11 3.72 -18.07
CA SER A 422 -18.12 3.37 -17.05
C SER A 422 -18.15 4.39 -15.91
N SER A 423 -17.94 3.91 -14.68
CA SER A 423 -17.79 4.81 -13.53
C SER A 423 -16.32 5.18 -13.35
N PRO A 424 -16.01 6.33 -12.72
CA PRO A 424 -14.68 6.50 -12.16
C PRO A 424 -14.39 5.36 -11.17
N ILE A 425 -13.11 5.07 -10.95
CA ILE A 425 -12.64 4.02 -10.02
C ILE A 425 -13.45 4.11 -8.71
N PRO A 426 -14.05 3.01 -8.25
CA PRO A 426 -14.89 3.04 -7.06
C PRO A 426 -14.07 3.23 -5.78
N ARG A 427 -14.78 3.42 -4.65
CA ARG A 427 -14.20 3.22 -3.33
C ARG A 427 -13.92 1.74 -3.14
N LEU A 428 -12.66 1.41 -2.92
CA LEU A 428 -12.17 0.07 -2.62
C LEU A 428 -11.69 0.09 -1.17
N PHE A 429 -11.99 -0.97 -0.44
CA PHE A 429 -11.55 -1.14 0.93
C PHE A 429 -10.38 -2.13 0.97
N PRO A 430 -9.22 -1.75 1.51
CA PRO A 430 -8.07 -2.63 1.63
C PRO A 430 -8.32 -3.70 2.68
N ILE A 431 -7.99 -4.95 2.38
CA ILE A 431 -8.10 -6.10 3.29
C ILE A 431 -7.17 -7.21 2.82
N ASP A 432 -6.53 -7.93 3.71
CA ASP A 432 -5.72 -9.11 3.37
C ASP A 432 -6.61 -10.36 3.35
N LEU A 433 -6.87 -10.92 2.15
CA LEU A 433 -7.78 -12.06 2.01
C LEU A 433 -7.07 -13.41 1.91
N ASP A 434 -5.81 -13.46 1.48
CA ASP A 434 -5.09 -14.72 1.27
C ASP A 434 -3.67 -14.78 1.86
N GLY A 435 -3.20 -13.69 2.48
CA GLY A 435 -1.89 -13.58 3.09
C GLY A 435 -0.73 -13.64 2.11
N GLN A 436 -0.98 -13.38 0.82
CA GLN A 436 0.01 -13.50 -0.25
C GLN A 436 0.23 -12.16 -0.94
N TYR A 437 1.45 -11.95 -1.40
CA TYR A 437 1.84 -10.78 -2.19
C TYR A 437 1.66 -9.47 -1.44
N GLY A 438 0.77 -8.61 -1.92
CA GLY A 438 0.39 -7.34 -1.30
C GLY A 438 -1.12 -7.33 -1.03
N LEU A 439 -1.60 -6.24 -0.46
CA LEU A 439 -2.94 -6.14 0.09
C LEU A 439 -4.04 -6.27 -0.96
N ASP A 440 -5.03 -7.12 -0.68
CA ASP A 440 -6.21 -7.29 -1.51
C ASP A 440 -7.24 -6.17 -1.26
N TYR A 441 -8.39 -6.24 -1.92
CA TYR A 441 -9.47 -5.32 -1.62
C TYR A 441 -10.86 -5.86 -1.88
N PHE A 442 -11.80 -5.26 -1.15
CA PHE A 442 -13.23 -5.35 -1.36
C PHE A 442 -13.73 -4.16 -2.18
N GLY A 443 -14.59 -4.43 -3.17
CA GLY A 443 -15.19 -3.41 -4.03
C GLY A 443 -16.69 -3.60 -4.23
N LEU A 444 -17.36 -2.51 -4.62
CA LEU A 444 -18.77 -2.49 -4.99
C LEU A 444 -18.95 -1.92 -6.40
N VAL A 445 -19.77 -2.59 -7.20
CA VAL A 445 -20.28 -2.04 -8.47
C VAL A 445 -21.75 -1.65 -8.30
N TYR A 446 -22.10 -0.47 -8.80
CA TYR A 446 -23.45 0.07 -8.78
C TYR A 446 -24.06 -0.02 -10.16
N THR A 447 -25.27 -0.56 -10.25
CA THR A 447 -25.99 -0.74 -11.53
C THR A 447 -27.41 -0.15 -11.44
N PRO A 448 -27.54 1.19 -11.28
CA PRO A 448 -28.84 1.84 -11.15
C PRO A 448 -29.56 1.94 -12.49
N THR A 449 -30.88 1.72 -12.48
CA THR A 449 -31.81 2.07 -13.56
C THR A 449 -32.78 3.14 -13.06
N ASN A 450 -33.64 3.67 -13.93
CA ASN A 450 -34.72 4.59 -13.50
C ASN A 450 -35.81 3.91 -12.63
N GLU A 451 -35.83 2.58 -12.55
CA GLU A 451 -36.90 1.81 -11.88
C GLU A 451 -36.39 1.01 -10.67
N GLN A 452 -35.09 0.75 -10.61
CA GLN A 452 -34.46 -0.12 -9.62
C GLN A 452 -33.02 0.30 -9.38
N PHE A 453 -32.61 0.25 -8.11
CA PHE A 453 -31.22 0.31 -7.70
C PHE A 453 -30.69 -1.09 -7.37
N GLU A 454 -29.46 -1.37 -7.79
CA GLU A 454 -28.70 -2.56 -7.43
C GLU A 454 -27.25 -2.22 -7.14
N LEU A 455 -26.70 -2.85 -6.09
CA LEU A 455 -25.26 -2.93 -5.82
C LEU A 455 -24.84 -4.39 -5.82
N THR A 456 -23.62 -4.66 -6.27
CA THR A 456 -23.01 -6.00 -6.26
C THR A 456 -21.58 -5.91 -5.73
N ALA A 457 -21.21 -6.85 -4.86
CA ALA A 457 -19.86 -6.93 -4.30
C ALA A 457 -18.90 -7.75 -5.16
N TYR A 458 -17.62 -7.40 -5.08
CA TYR A 458 -16.51 -8.12 -5.68
C TYR A 458 -15.24 -8.00 -4.83
N THR A 459 -14.28 -8.89 -5.08
CA THR A 459 -12.92 -8.78 -4.52
C THR A 459 -11.91 -8.73 -5.66
N GLY A 460 -10.89 -7.90 -5.49
CA GLY A 460 -9.67 -7.97 -6.27
C GLY A 460 -8.58 -8.54 -5.38
N ILE A 461 -7.84 -9.53 -5.88
CA ILE A 461 -6.68 -10.06 -5.15
C ILE A 461 -5.40 -9.69 -5.87
N SER A 462 -4.35 -9.42 -5.10
CA SER A 462 -3.01 -9.16 -5.63
C SER A 462 -2.48 -10.42 -6.31
N THR A 463 -1.88 -10.25 -7.48
CA THR A 463 -1.34 -11.36 -8.28
C THR A 463 0.17 -11.33 -8.42
N ASN A 464 0.82 -10.23 -8.02
CA ASN A 464 2.25 -10.03 -8.21
C ASN A 464 2.96 -9.73 -6.90
N ALA A 465 4.16 -10.30 -6.74
CA ALA A 465 5.13 -9.78 -5.80
C ALA A 465 5.72 -8.48 -6.36
N PHE A 466 5.45 -7.35 -5.71
CA PHE A 466 6.14 -6.10 -6.00
C PHE A 466 7.52 -6.15 -5.31
N GLY A 467 8.61 -6.03 -6.09
CA GLY A 467 9.94 -5.72 -5.56
C GLY A 467 10.02 -4.28 -5.04
N ARG A 468 11.05 -3.93 -4.28
CA ARG A 468 11.12 -2.70 -3.46
C ARG A 468 12.32 -1.83 -3.86
N SER A 469 12.66 -0.86 -3.01
CA SER A 469 14.00 -0.26 -2.98
C SER A 469 14.90 -1.04 -2.02
N GLY A 470 15.58 -2.07 -2.50
CA GLY A 470 16.35 -3.00 -1.68
C GLY A 470 16.86 -4.23 -2.44
N SER A 471 17.55 -5.14 -1.76
CA SER A 471 17.97 -6.42 -2.37
C SER A 471 17.08 -7.54 -1.86
N GLU A 472 16.19 -8.07 -2.70
CA GLU A 472 15.15 -9.00 -2.28
C GLU A 472 15.36 -10.45 -2.75
N THR A 473 14.50 -11.35 -2.25
CA THR A 473 14.28 -12.65 -2.89
C THR A 473 12.81 -12.77 -3.26
N LEU A 474 12.51 -12.75 -4.56
CA LEU A 474 11.17 -12.69 -5.13
C LEU A 474 10.80 -14.04 -5.77
N GLY A 475 9.58 -14.53 -5.57
CA GLY A 475 9.13 -15.79 -6.14
C GLY A 475 7.64 -15.77 -6.45
N GLY A 476 7.31 -16.18 -7.67
CA GLY A 476 5.92 -16.32 -8.13
C GLY A 476 5.25 -17.60 -7.66
N LEU A 477 4.00 -17.79 -8.08
CA LEU A 477 3.27 -19.04 -7.92
C LEU A 477 3.84 -20.12 -8.89
N ALA A 478 3.07 -21.20 -9.06
CA ALA A 478 3.31 -22.19 -10.11
C ALA A 478 2.62 -21.82 -11.44
N THR A 479 2.08 -20.60 -11.55
CA THR A 479 1.38 -20.04 -12.71
C THR A 479 2.28 -19.06 -13.45
N SER A 480 1.84 -18.54 -14.60
CA SER A 480 2.55 -17.45 -15.29
C SER A 480 2.44 -16.17 -14.47
N ASP A 481 3.58 -15.63 -14.05
CA ASP A 481 3.64 -14.45 -13.19
C ASP A 481 4.47 -13.33 -13.84
N ASP A 482 4.13 -12.07 -13.56
CA ASP A 482 4.94 -10.90 -13.93
C ASP A 482 5.54 -10.31 -12.64
N ILE A 483 6.86 -10.40 -12.48
CA ILE A 483 7.59 -10.05 -11.25
C ILE A 483 8.61 -8.96 -11.56
N ALA A 484 8.56 -7.84 -10.84
CA ALA A 484 9.48 -6.72 -10.97
C ALA A 484 10.29 -6.53 -9.69
N GLY A 485 11.61 -6.40 -9.80
CA GLY A 485 12.57 -6.19 -8.71
C GLY A 485 12.76 -4.73 -8.32
N PHE A 486 12.67 -3.82 -9.29
CA PHE A 486 12.91 -2.37 -9.13
C PHE A 486 14.36 -2.01 -8.77
N ASP A 487 14.67 -1.49 -7.59
CA ASP A 487 16.01 -0.96 -7.26
C ASP A 487 16.72 -1.90 -6.29
N GLY A 488 17.91 -2.41 -6.62
CA GLY A 488 18.81 -3.16 -5.76
C GLY A 488 19.26 -4.49 -6.39
N ASN A 489 19.81 -5.43 -5.60
CA ASN A 489 20.38 -6.68 -6.13
C ASN A 489 19.45 -7.86 -5.81
N ASP A 490 18.49 -8.12 -6.70
CA ASP A 490 17.40 -9.05 -6.44
C ASP A 490 17.70 -10.49 -6.79
N THR A 491 17.01 -11.39 -6.11
CA THR A 491 17.04 -12.83 -6.37
C THR A 491 15.65 -13.36 -6.70
N PHE A 492 15.33 -13.55 -7.97
CA PHE A 492 14.13 -14.24 -8.42
C PHE A 492 14.25 -15.76 -8.24
N ILE A 493 13.14 -16.43 -7.91
CA ILE A 493 13.00 -17.88 -7.93
C ILE A 493 12.26 -18.27 -9.21
N GLY A 494 12.96 -18.92 -10.15
CA GLY A 494 12.38 -19.39 -11.41
C GLY A 494 11.50 -20.63 -11.22
N SER A 495 10.26 -20.39 -10.79
CA SER A 495 9.24 -21.40 -10.47
C SER A 495 8.62 -22.01 -11.75
N ARG A 496 7.46 -22.65 -11.64
CA ARG A 496 6.67 -23.12 -12.79
C ARG A 496 5.82 -21.96 -13.29
N GLY A 497 5.45 -21.97 -14.56
CA GLY A 497 4.76 -20.84 -15.18
C GLY A 497 5.50 -20.35 -16.42
N ASN A 498 4.88 -19.51 -17.23
CA ASN A 498 5.67 -18.70 -18.18
C ASN A 498 5.82 -17.31 -17.57
N ASP A 499 6.99 -16.99 -17.05
CA ASP A 499 7.14 -15.86 -16.14
C ASP A 499 7.86 -14.69 -16.84
N ARG A 500 7.51 -13.45 -16.51
CA ARG A 500 8.30 -12.28 -16.90
C ARG A 500 8.97 -11.73 -15.67
N LEU A 501 10.30 -11.74 -15.66
CA LEU A 501 11.10 -11.29 -14.54
C LEU A 501 11.86 -10.04 -14.97
N ASP A 502 11.58 -8.90 -14.35
CA ASP A 502 12.28 -7.64 -14.57
C ASP A 502 13.14 -7.30 -13.36
N GLY A 503 14.48 -7.37 -13.49
CA GLY A 503 15.41 -7.08 -12.41
C GLY A 503 15.52 -5.60 -12.06
N GLY A 504 15.26 -4.69 -13.01
CA GLY A 504 15.40 -3.26 -12.76
C GLY A 504 16.85 -2.79 -12.64
N ILE A 505 17.18 -2.06 -11.57
CA ILE A 505 18.49 -1.43 -11.34
C ILE A 505 19.26 -2.23 -10.30
N GLY A 506 20.34 -2.88 -10.72
CA GLY A 506 21.35 -3.41 -9.80
C GLY A 506 22.05 -4.62 -10.40
N LEU A 507 22.37 -5.60 -9.55
CA LEU A 507 22.90 -6.89 -9.97
C LEU A 507 21.89 -7.98 -9.60
N ASP A 508 21.09 -8.37 -10.58
CA ASP A 508 19.94 -9.22 -10.36
C ASP A 508 20.20 -10.65 -10.80
N MET A 509 19.52 -11.59 -10.12
CA MET A 509 19.73 -13.01 -10.27
C MET A 509 18.43 -13.77 -10.31
N VAL A 510 18.28 -14.72 -11.24
CA VAL A 510 17.24 -15.75 -11.15
C VAL A 510 17.85 -17.10 -10.76
N ARG A 511 17.21 -17.82 -9.84
CA ARG A 511 17.59 -19.15 -9.37
C ARG A 511 16.67 -20.23 -9.92
N TYR A 512 17.27 -21.20 -10.59
CA TYR A 512 16.60 -22.36 -11.15
C TYR A 512 17.00 -23.63 -10.40
N ALA A 513 16.00 -24.46 -10.05
CA ALA A 513 16.20 -25.61 -9.18
C ALA A 513 16.96 -26.79 -9.82
N LEU A 514 17.00 -26.88 -11.15
CA LEU A 514 17.64 -28.00 -11.86
C LEU A 514 19.02 -27.61 -12.43
N ALA A 515 19.72 -28.58 -13.01
CA ALA A 515 21.02 -28.34 -13.62
C ALA A 515 20.86 -27.54 -14.92
N SER A 516 21.85 -26.74 -15.27
CA SER A 516 21.87 -25.90 -16.48
C SER A 516 21.59 -26.65 -17.78
N ALA A 517 21.87 -27.97 -17.84
CA ALA A 517 21.62 -28.81 -19.01
C ALA A 517 20.13 -29.14 -19.22
N ASP A 518 19.29 -28.97 -18.20
CA ASP A 518 17.84 -29.17 -18.26
C ASP A 518 17.11 -27.96 -18.84
N TYR A 519 17.80 -26.82 -18.95
CA TYR A 519 17.27 -25.58 -19.49
C TYR A 519 17.88 -25.24 -20.85
N LYS A 520 17.15 -24.47 -21.65
CA LYS A 520 17.68 -23.85 -22.85
C LYS A 520 17.59 -22.33 -22.72
N VAL A 521 18.73 -21.67 -22.62
CA VAL A 521 18.83 -20.22 -22.48
C VAL A 521 19.11 -19.59 -23.84
N LEU A 522 18.32 -18.61 -24.24
CA LEU A 522 18.42 -17.90 -25.52
C LEU A 522 18.36 -16.40 -25.30
N ARG A 523 19.36 -15.66 -25.78
CA ARG A 523 19.29 -14.20 -25.83
C ARG A 523 18.47 -13.75 -27.04
N LEU A 524 17.50 -12.87 -26.80
CA LEU A 524 16.62 -12.31 -27.82
C LEU A 524 17.20 -11.02 -28.42
N ALA A 525 16.61 -10.57 -29.54
CA ALA A 525 17.11 -9.43 -30.30
C ALA A 525 16.92 -8.07 -29.58
N ASP A 526 15.98 -8.00 -28.65
CA ASP A 526 15.71 -6.82 -27.81
C ASP A 526 16.60 -6.77 -26.56
N GLY A 527 17.44 -7.78 -26.34
CA GLY A 527 18.37 -7.87 -25.21
C GLY A 527 17.89 -8.76 -24.06
N SER A 528 16.59 -9.09 -24.01
CA SER A 528 16.00 -10.00 -23.02
C SER A 528 16.50 -11.45 -23.20
N VAL A 529 16.24 -12.30 -22.22
CA VAL A 529 16.65 -13.72 -22.22
C VAL A 529 15.43 -14.62 -22.07
N ASP A 530 15.25 -15.54 -23.02
CA ASP A 530 14.27 -16.64 -22.96
C ASP A 530 14.92 -17.88 -22.32
N VAL A 531 14.42 -18.29 -21.15
CA VAL A 531 14.81 -19.53 -20.47
C VAL A 531 13.71 -20.57 -20.65
N GLN A 532 13.96 -21.54 -21.53
CA GLN A 532 13.02 -22.65 -21.76
C GLN A 532 13.24 -23.73 -20.72
N LYS A 533 12.18 -24.04 -19.98
CA LYS A 533 12.13 -25.04 -18.90
C LYS A 533 11.86 -26.45 -19.45
N PRO A 534 12.15 -27.54 -18.69
CA PRO A 534 12.00 -28.92 -19.18
C PRO A 534 10.57 -29.31 -19.59
N ASN A 535 9.58 -28.61 -19.06
CA ASN A 535 8.16 -28.79 -19.31
C ASN A 535 7.64 -27.94 -20.49
N ALA A 536 8.54 -27.31 -21.26
CA ALA A 536 8.21 -26.39 -22.36
C ALA A 536 7.51 -25.09 -21.93
N GLU A 537 7.57 -24.75 -20.65
CA GLU A 537 7.27 -23.41 -20.15
C GLU A 537 8.49 -22.49 -20.34
N HIS A 538 8.29 -21.18 -20.36
CA HIS A 538 9.28 -20.18 -20.75
C HIS A 538 9.32 -18.99 -19.81
N ASP A 539 10.51 -18.60 -19.37
CA ASP A 539 10.68 -17.33 -18.64
C ASP A 539 11.36 -16.30 -19.53
N ILE A 540 10.89 -15.06 -19.47
CA ILE A 540 11.48 -13.91 -20.13
C ILE A 540 12.12 -13.02 -19.07
N LEU A 541 13.46 -12.92 -19.12
CA LEU A 541 14.24 -12.10 -18.20
C LEU A 541 14.61 -10.77 -18.87
N THR A 542 14.30 -9.67 -18.19
CA THR A 542 14.71 -8.30 -18.53
C THR A 542 15.47 -7.72 -17.35
N GLY A 543 16.56 -6.99 -17.58
CA GLY A 543 17.34 -6.40 -16.47
C GLY A 543 17.93 -7.41 -15.48
N VAL A 544 18.06 -8.70 -15.84
CA VAL A 544 18.67 -9.73 -14.96
C VAL A 544 20.06 -10.09 -15.46
N GLU A 545 21.07 -9.95 -14.59
CA GLU A 545 22.48 -10.18 -14.95
C GLU A 545 22.95 -11.62 -14.72
N ARG A 546 22.25 -12.39 -13.89
CA ARG A 546 22.67 -13.74 -13.47
C ARG A 546 21.53 -14.76 -13.58
N ALA A 547 21.83 -15.95 -14.11
CA ALA A 547 20.99 -17.14 -13.94
C ALA A 547 21.79 -18.22 -13.20
N GLU A 548 21.41 -18.49 -11.95
CA GLU A 548 21.97 -19.55 -11.13
C GLU A 548 21.20 -20.86 -11.34
N PHE A 549 21.92 -21.91 -11.72
CA PHE A 549 21.41 -23.27 -11.82
C PHE A 549 22.06 -24.13 -10.74
N ALA A 550 21.54 -25.34 -10.52
CA ALA A 550 22.04 -26.25 -9.49
C ALA A 550 23.53 -26.63 -9.62
N ASP A 551 24.14 -26.44 -10.79
CA ASP A 551 25.52 -26.82 -11.11
C ASP A 551 26.48 -25.65 -11.41
N ARG A 552 25.98 -24.48 -11.84
CA ARG A 552 26.78 -23.32 -12.24
C ARG A 552 25.91 -22.08 -12.49
N ILE A 553 26.56 -20.92 -12.61
CA ILE A 553 25.92 -19.63 -12.89
C ILE A 553 26.26 -19.18 -14.32
N LEU A 554 25.28 -18.64 -15.02
CA LEU A 554 25.45 -17.93 -16.28
C LEU A 554 25.35 -16.42 -16.05
N ALA A 555 26.38 -15.67 -16.43
CA ALA A 555 26.38 -14.21 -16.40
C ALA A 555 26.01 -13.62 -17.77
N PHE A 556 25.12 -12.63 -17.76
CA PHE A 556 24.57 -11.95 -18.94
C PHE A 556 25.18 -10.57 -19.20
N ASP A 557 25.79 -9.94 -18.20
CA ASP A 557 26.47 -8.64 -18.22
C ASP A 557 27.81 -8.68 -18.97
N THR A 558 27.78 -9.00 -20.25
CA THR A 558 28.97 -9.04 -21.12
C THR A 558 29.70 -7.69 -21.25
N ALA A 559 29.00 -6.58 -20.95
CA ALA A 559 29.59 -5.25 -20.83
C ALA A 559 30.01 -4.90 -19.39
N GLY A 560 29.39 -5.52 -18.39
CA GLY A 560 29.60 -5.28 -16.96
C GLY A 560 30.73 -6.11 -16.35
N ASN A 561 30.59 -6.46 -15.07
CA ASN A 561 31.62 -7.11 -14.25
C ASN A 561 32.12 -8.41 -14.88
N ALA A 562 31.21 -9.29 -15.33
CA ALA A 562 31.64 -10.57 -15.90
C ALA A 562 32.41 -10.40 -17.20
N GLY A 563 31.97 -9.48 -18.06
CA GLY A 563 32.69 -9.11 -19.27
C GLY A 563 34.09 -8.55 -19.02
N GLN A 564 34.21 -7.63 -18.05
CA GLN A 564 35.49 -7.03 -17.64
C GLN A 564 36.46 -8.08 -17.08
N ALA A 565 35.96 -8.97 -16.21
CA ALA A 565 36.75 -10.07 -15.65
C ALA A 565 37.27 -11.00 -16.76
N TYR A 566 36.50 -11.25 -17.83
CA TYR A 566 36.97 -12.03 -18.97
C TYR A 566 38.02 -11.27 -19.80
N ARG A 567 37.73 -10.01 -20.14
CA ARG A 567 38.57 -9.16 -21.00
C ARG A 567 39.97 -8.91 -20.44
N ILE A 568 40.11 -8.84 -19.12
CA ILE A 568 41.42 -8.58 -18.52
C ILE A 568 42.36 -9.79 -18.63
N TYR A 569 41.86 -11.03 -18.63
CA TYR A 569 42.68 -12.21 -18.97
C TYR A 569 43.16 -12.15 -20.42
N GLN A 570 42.30 -11.74 -21.35
CA GLN A 570 42.70 -11.56 -22.75
C GLN A 570 43.79 -10.49 -22.85
N ALA A 571 43.59 -9.31 -22.27
CA ALA A 571 44.57 -8.22 -22.35
C ALA A 571 45.89 -8.54 -21.62
N ALA A 572 45.85 -9.20 -20.47
CA ALA A 572 47.03 -9.52 -19.68
C ALA A 572 47.79 -10.75 -20.19
N PHE A 573 47.12 -11.77 -20.71
CA PHE A 573 47.74 -13.08 -20.92
C PHE A 573 47.45 -13.72 -22.28
N ASP A 574 46.65 -13.08 -23.15
CA ASP A 574 46.24 -13.62 -24.46
C ASP A 574 45.64 -15.04 -24.35
N ARG A 575 44.77 -15.23 -23.36
CA ARG A 575 44.13 -16.52 -23.12
C ARG A 575 42.71 -16.40 -22.63
N ILE A 576 41.97 -17.48 -22.87
CA ILE A 576 40.68 -17.74 -22.21
C ILE A 576 40.95 -17.91 -20.70
N PRO A 577 40.17 -17.25 -19.83
CA PRO A 577 40.24 -17.44 -18.38
C PRO A 577 40.05 -18.91 -18.00
N ASP A 578 40.73 -19.35 -16.94
CA ASP A 578 40.39 -20.62 -16.31
C ASP A 578 39.15 -20.44 -15.42
N ALA A 579 38.35 -21.50 -15.26
CA ALA A 579 37.06 -21.42 -14.58
C ALA A 579 37.18 -20.91 -13.13
N GLY A 580 38.21 -21.35 -12.40
CA GLY A 580 38.43 -20.96 -11.00
C GLY A 580 38.81 -19.49 -10.87
N GLY A 581 39.79 -19.03 -11.65
CA GLY A 581 40.23 -17.65 -11.67
C GLY A 581 39.15 -16.69 -12.17
N LEU A 582 38.37 -17.08 -13.16
CA LEU A 582 37.24 -16.27 -13.65
C LEU A 582 36.16 -16.12 -12.59
N SER A 583 35.73 -17.24 -11.99
CA SER A 583 34.71 -17.24 -10.94
C SER A 583 35.11 -16.39 -9.74
N PHE A 584 36.39 -16.45 -9.34
CA PHE A 584 36.91 -15.63 -8.25
C PHE A 584 36.76 -14.13 -8.53
N TRP A 585 37.18 -13.68 -9.72
CA TRP A 585 37.14 -12.25 -10.04
C TRP A 585 35.72 -11.72 -10.27
N ILE A 586 34.84 -12.50 -10.91
CA ILE A 586 33.42 -12.11 -11.06
C ILE A 586 32.81 -11.88 -9.68
N LYS A 587 32.92 -12.84 -8.77
CA LYS A 587 32.39 -12.72 -7.40
C LYS A 587 32.98 -11.54 -6.63
N ALA A 588 34.28 -11.28 -6.79
CA ALA A 588 34.93 -10.14 -6.15
C ALA A 588 34.40 -8.80 -6.68
N MET A 589 34.20 -8.69 -8.00
CA MET A 589 33.69 -7.49 -8.65
C MET A 589 32.20 -7.26 -8.35
N ASP A 590 31.40 -8.31 -8.33
CA ASP A 590 30.00 -8.28 -7.91
C ASP A 590 29.86 -7.84 -6.44
N SER A 591 30.91 -8.02 -5.63
CA SER A 591 31.00 -7.51 -4.25
C SER A 591 31.67 -6.13 -4.13
N GLY A 592 31.85 -5.39 -5.23
CA GLY A 592 32.37 -4.03 -5.26
C GLY A 592 33.88 -3.87 -5.53
N THR A 593 34.61 -4.95 -5.84
CA THR A 593 36.01 -4.83 -6.26
C THR A 593 36.11 -4.15 -7.62
N SER A 594 36.92 -3.10 -7.73
CA SER A 594 37.07 -2.37 -8.99
C SER A 594 37.97 -3.11 -10.00
N LEU A 595 37.76 -2.89 -11.29
CA LEU A 595 38.62 -3.45 -12.34
C LEU A 595 40.11 -3.08 -12.17
N ILE A 596 40.41 -1.93 -11.57
CA ILE A 596 41.79 -1.51 -11.32
C ILE A 596 42.44 -2.31 -10.19
N ASP A 597 41.68 -2.74 -9.18
CA ASP A 597 42.15 -3.63 -8.13
C ASP A 597 42.37 -5.05 -8.66
N VAL A 598 41.48 -5.51 -9.55
CA VAL A 598 41.69 -6.75 -10.31
C VAL A 598 42.99 -6.68 -11.11
N ALA A 599 43.19 -5.61 -11.90
CA ALA A 599 44.43 -5.40 -12.65
C ALA A 599 45.68 -5.37 -11.77
N THR A 600 45.56 -4.82 -10.55
CA THR A 600 46.65 -4.84 -9.55
C THR A 600 46.99 -6.27 -9.14
N GLY A 601 45.98 -7.10 -8.87
CA GLY A 601 46.17 -8.52 -8.58
C GLY A 601 46.84 -9.29 -9.72
N PHE A 602 46.46 -8.99 -10.98
CA PHE A 602 47.09 -9.57 -12.16
C PHE A 602 48.57 -9.18 -12.26
N VAL A 603 48.90 -7.88 -12.18
CA VAL A 603 50.28 -7.39 -12.29
C VAL A 603 51.17 -7.92 -11.17
N ALA A 604 50.62 -8.15 -9.98
CA ALA A 604 51.33 -8.71 -8.83
C ALA A 604 51.43 -10.26 -8.86
N SER A 605 50.75 -10.92 -9.80
CA SER A 605 50.69 -12.39 -9.84
C SER A 605 51.99 -13.03 -10.30
N ALA A 606 52.22 -14.27 -9.85
CA ALA A 606 53.33 -15.09 -10.35
C ALA A 606 53.21 -15.38 -11.86
N GLU A 607 51.99 -15.47 -12.40
CA GLU A 607 51.75 -15.63 -13.84
C GLU A 607 52.27 -14.42 -14.61
N PHE A 608 51.98 -13.21 -14.14
CA PHE A 608 52.48 -11.99 -14.78
C PHE A 608 54.01 -11.90 -14.73
N ALA A 609 54.64 -12.20 -13.59
CA ALA A 609 56.10 -12.28 -13.51
C ALA A 609 56.68 -13.37 -14.45
N SER A 610 56.00 -14.51 -14.59
CA SER A 610 56.42 -15.57 -15.51
C SER A 610 56.28 -15.17 -16.99
N VAL A 611 55.22 -14.44 -17.35
CA VAL A 611 54.96 -14.03 -18.73
C VAL A 611 55.87 -12.85 -19.10
N TYR A 612 55.93 -11.83 -18.26
CA TYR A 612 56.59 -10.53 -18.56
C TYR A 612 58.01 -10.40 -18.00
N GLY A 613 58.40 -11.25 -17.04
CA GLY A 613 59.64 -11.12 -16.26
C GLY A 613 59.44 -10.34 -14.96
N ASP A 614 60.40 -10.42 -14.03
CA ASP A 614 60.29 -9.77 -12.70
C ASP A 614 60.29 -8.24 -12.77
N ASN A 615 60.87 -7.65 -13.81
CA ASN A 615 60.89 -6.21 -14.02
C ASN A 615 60.93 -5.85 -15.51
N PRO A 616 59.82 -6.03 -16.26
CA PRO A 616 59.75 -5.69 -17.68
C PRO A 616 60.01 -4.20 -17.89
N SER A 617 60.64 -3.85 -19.02
CA SER A 617 60.69 -2.45 -19.44
C SER A 617 59.30 -1.96 -19.85
N ASN A 618 59.07 -0.65 -19.83
CA ASN A 618 57.80 -0.07 -20.29
C ASN A 618 57.51 -0.44 -21.76
N SER A 619 58.53 -0.48 -22.61
CA SER A 619 58.39 -0.90 -24.01
C SER A 619 57.94 -2.36 -24.13
N ASP A 620 58.60 -3.28 -23.41
CA ASP A 620 58.26 -4.71 -23.46
C ASP A 620 56.84 -4.97 -22.97
N LEU A 621 56.37 -4.20 -21.99
CA LEU A 621 55.02 -4.30 -21.45
C LEU A 621 53.97 -3.87 -22.48
N ILE A 622 54.13 -2.68 -23.07
CA ILE A 622 53.19 -2.14 -24.05
C ILE A 622 53.14 -2.99 -25.31
N ASP A 623 54.30 -3.44 -25.81
CA ASP A 623 54.37 -4.30 -27.00
C ASP A 623 53.60 -5.61 -26.79
N ARG A 624 53.63 -6.17 -25.58
CA ARG A 624 52.88 -7.39 -25.23
C ARG A 624 51.38 -7.13 -25.09
N PHE A 625 50.96 -6.06 -24.40
CA PHE A 625 49.52 -5.75 -24.31
C PHE A 625 48.89 -5.52 -25.69
N TYR A 626 49.59 -4.84 -26.60
CA TYR A 626 49.12 -4.71 -27.99
C TYR A 626 48.99 -6.05 -28.70
N LYS A 627 49.97 -6.94 -28.54
CA LYS A 627 49.91 -8.28 -29.14
C LYS A 627 48.76 -9.10 -28.59
N ASN A 628 48.55 -9.04 -27.28
CA ASN A 628 47.46 -9.77 -26.63
C ASN A 628 46.08 -9.26 -27.09
N VAL A 629 45.90 -7.94 -27.22
CA VAL A 629 44.61 -7.34 -27.58
C VAL A 629 44.34 -7.40 -29.10
N LEU A 630 45.36 -7.15 -29.93
CA LEU A 630 45.19 -7.00 -31.39
C LEU A 630 45.63 -8.22 -32.19
N GLY A 631 46.39 -9.16 -31.60
CA GLY A 631 47.09 -10.21 -32.33
C GLY A 631 48.21 -9.70 -33.24
N ARG A 632 48.58 -8.42 -33.13
CA ARG A 632 49.61 -7.75 -33.96
C ARG A 632 50.32 -6.66 -33.16
N ASP A 633 51.39 -6.12 -33.74
CA ASP A 633 52.07 -4.94 -33.18
C ASP A 633 51.14 -3.72 -33.19
N GLY A 634 51.25 -2.89 -32.15
CA GLY A 634 50.57 -1.61 -32.04
C GLY A 634 51.15 -0.59 -33.02
N GLU A 635 50.34 0.38 -33.45
CA GLU A 635 50.85 1.49 -34.25
C GLU A 635 51.81 2.38 -33.45
N ALA A 636 52.83 2.91 -34.13
CA ALA A 636 53.93 3.65 -33.49
C ALA A 636 53.45 4.83 -32.61
N GLY A 637 52.37 5.50 -33.01
CA GLY A 637 51.79 6.61 -32.24
C GLY A 637 51.17 6.15 -30.92
N GLY A 638 50.39 5.06 -30.93
CA GLY A 638 49.77 4.49 -29.74
C GLY A 638 50.80 3.89 -28.77
N VAL A 639 51.80 3.17 -29.31
CA VAL A 639 52.92 2.65 -28.51
C VAL A 639 53.68 3.78 -27.82
N THR A 640 54.01 4.85 -28.55
CA THR A 640 54.70 6.03 -27.99
C THR A 640 53.85 6.69 -26.89
N TYR A 641 52.54 6.81 -27.10
CA TYR A 641 51.63 7.39 -26.11
C TYR A 641 51.63 6.59 -24.80
N TRP A 642 51.41 5.28 -24.85
CA TRP A 642 51.30 4.45 -23.64
C TRP A 642 52.63 4.32 -22.89
N ILE A 643 53.77 4.24 -23.60
CA ILE A 643 55.09 4.32 -22.96
C ILE A 643 55.25 5.67 -22.25
N GLY A 644 54.87 6.76 -22.91
CA GLY A 644 54.89 8.10 -22.31
C GLY A 644 54.03 8.23 -21.06
N GLN A 645 52.87 7.56 -20.99
CA GLN A 645 52.04 7.51 -19.78
C GLN A 645 52.76 6.80 -18.63
N LEU A 646 53.36 5.63 -18.88
CA LEU A 646 54.12 4.90 -17.86
C LEU A 646 55.34 5.71 -17.38
N ASP A 647 56.07 6.35 -18.29
CA ASP A 647 57.22 7.20 -17.95
C ASP A 647 56.82 8.44 -17.15
N ALA A 648 55.59 8.94 -17.36
CA ALA A 648 55.00 10.05 -16.60
C ALA A 648 54.43 9.61 -15.23
N GLY A 649 54.52 8.32 -14.86
CA GLY A 649 54.12 7.81 -13.56
C GLY A 649 52.72 7.20 -13.50
N VAL A 650 52.02 7.04 -14.64
CA VAL A 650 50.82 6.20 -14.70
C VAL A 650 51.21 4.76 -14.39
N SER A 651 50.40 4.08 -13.58
CA SER A 651 50.73 2.75 -13.11
C SER A 651 50.46 1.66 -14.17
N ARG A 652 51.15 0.52 -14.07
CA ARG A 652 51.00 -0.60 -15.01
C ARG A 652 49.58 -1.16 -15.03
N GLN A 653 48.94 -1.24 -13.87
CA GLN A 653 47.55 -1.68 -13.73
C GLN A 653 46.58 -0.72 -14.44
N GLN A 654 46.80 0.59 -14.39
CA GLN A 654 45.94 1.57 -15.09
C GLN A 654 46.05 1.41 -16.60
N VAL A 655 47.27 1.17 -17.09
CA VAL A 655 47.49 0.89 -18.51
C VAL A 655 46.83 -0.43 -18.90
N LEU A 656 46.98 -1.51 -18.11
CA LEU A 656 46.33 -2.79 -18.37
C LEU A 656 44.80 -2.66 -18.42
N THR A 657 44.19 -1.91 -17.48
CA THR A 657 42.75 -1.61 -17.53
C THR A 657 42.36 -0.90 -18.82
N GLY A 658 43.16 0.08 -19.28
CA GLY A 658 42.93 0.77 -20.55
C GLY A 658 43.00 -0.14 -21.78
N PHE A 659 43.89 -1.14 -21.79
CA PHE A 659 43.94 -2.15 -22.84
C PHE A 659 42.79 -3.17 -22.73
N SER A 660 42.42 -3.57 -21.51
CA SER A 660 41.28 -4.47 -21.27
C SER A 660 39.98 -3.91 -21.83
N GLU A 661 39.72 -2.62 -21.59
CA GLU A 661 38.48 -1.96 -21.98
C GLU A 661 38.62 -1.14 -23.27
N SER A 662 39.65 -1.42 -24.06
CA SER A 662 39.78 -0.82 -25.39
C SER A 662 38.70 -1.35 -26.32
N ALA A 663 38.27 -0.52 -27.28
CA ALA A 663 37.25 -0.91 -28.26
C ALA A 663 37.66 -2.17 -29.05
N GLU A 664 38.95 -2.33 -29.31
CA GLU A 664 39.50 -3.48 -30.00
C GLU A 664 39.42 -4.75 -29.15
N ASN A 665 39.74 -4.69 -27.85
CA ASN A 665 39.64 -5.87 -26.97
C ASN A 665 38.19 -6.27 -26.74
N ILE A 666 37.29 -5.30 -26.53
CA ILE A 666 35.85 -5.55 -26.42
C ILE A 666 35.34 -6.24 -27.68
N ALA A 667 35.67 -5.72 -28.87
CA ALA A 667 35.27 -6.32 -30.13
C ALA A 667 35.90 -7.71 -30.37
N GLY A 668 37.15 -7.92 -29.95
CA GLY A 668 37.86 -9.19 -30.07
C GLY A 668 37.29 -10.28 -29.16
N VAL A 669 36.86 -9.92 -27.95
CA VAL A 669 36.30 -10.86 -26.97
C VAL A 669 34.80 -11.09 -27.17
N ALA A 670 34.05 -10.12 -27.71
CA ALA A 670 32.59 -10.21 -27.85
C ALA A 670 32.07 -11.53 -28.45
N PRO A 671 32.66 -12.12 -29.51
CA PRO A 671 32.21 -13.40 -30.04
C PRO A 671 32.33 -14.58 -29.05
N ALA A 672 33.31 -14.54 -28.14
CA ALA A 672 33.55 -15.62 -27.17
C ALA A 672 32.58 -15.60 -25.99
N ILE A 673 31.93 -14.46 -25.74
CA ILE A 673 31.03 -14.25 -24.60
C ILE A 673 29.60 -13.89 -25.04
N ALA A 674 29.28 -14.00 -26.33
CA ALA A 674 28.00 -13.57 -26.90
C ALA A 674 26.78 -14.28 -26.26
N ASP A 675 26.95 -15.55 -25.88
CA ASP A 675 25.92 -16.37 -25.23
C ASP A 675 25.96 -16.28 -23.69
N GLY A 676 26.73 -15.33 -23.14
CA GLY A 676 26.99 -15.19 -21.71
C GLY A 676 28.25 -15.94 -21.25
N ILE A 677 28.55 -15.83 -19.96
CA ILE A 677 29.78 -16.33 -19.34
C ILE A 677 29.44 -17.31 -18.22
N TRP A 678 29.83 -18.57 -18.38
CA TRP A 678 29.62 -19.61 -17.36
C TRP A 678 30.72 -19.58 -16.28
N TYR A 679 30.31 -19.65 -15.01
CA TYR A 679 31.22 -19.69 -13.85
C TYR A 679 30.59 -20.45 -12.66
N THR A 680 31.34 -20.69 -11.58
CA THR A 680 30.93 -21.53 -10.42
C THR A 680 31.15 -20.87 -9.09
#